data_AF-A0A453MXB7-F1
#
_entry.id   AF-A0A453MXB7-F1
#
_cell.length_a   1.000
_cell.length_b   1.000
_cell.length_c   1.000
_cell.angle_alpha   90.00
_cell.angle_beta   90.00
_cell.angle_gamma   90.00
#
_symmetry.space_group_name_H-M   'P 1'
#
loop_
_entity.id
_entity.type
_entity.pdbx_description
1 polymer ?
#
loop_
_entity_poly.entity_id
_entity_poly.type
_entity_poly.pdbx_seq_one_letter_code
_entity_poly.pdbx_strand_id
1 'polypeptide(L)'
;GLQIVAKCDGLPLAIKVMGGLLCQKDTNDCAWKMVLDDSVWSVSEMPEELNHAVYLSYEDLHSCIKQCFLYYSLLPKTALFYSENIIGMWISEGFVHGTSEDLEELGKKYYKELILRNLIEPDTQYVNRSVCNMHDVVRSFAQFAARDEALAAGDTNVVNKFREDKFLRLSIESKSSEDGLDWSSIEAQNTLRTLISVGHINMKPGDSLVNFPCLRTLHIDSAHAALVESLHELKHLRYLSLEKTDISSLPDSIGKMKFLQYISLRGCRQFVKLPHSILKLGQLRYLNFIETSINGIPRGFSALTNLRVLRGFPARMDGDWCSLEELGPLSRLKDLGLDGLENVIASSSTSKAKLCEKLYLARLYLTCGSRLEDDGLIEEEVIVSGEEQQQIKKVFDELCPPPRLEYLYIKGYFGERPPGWLMSSSFVPLESLRIIFIDDLAWCTQLPDGLCHLPYLEFFQIDRAPAIKRVGSEFMLSYHHHSPHPSFQRLREMNLIGMVQWEEWEWEEHVQAFPVLRELMLKHCKLKCLPPGLASQAKALEELSIQNVQGLVSLENFASLVELEVIVNVDLERVTNLPRLQKLTIRACPKLKVLEGVPVLQRLKLVDLEMETIPEYMGGINPRHLELYCSLALLASIAAGKYGPEWDKFRHVKHVKAYSNEGDNPRKWYVLYTATPYNLETNVSRSFLSRGSLSSFEDAQRFESVFKITKKTFSYICSLVYVPSLKDMNSYTFVDGRALCLEDRVAIALRRLYSTEPPETLESSVGVNESIIFLVTESFVDAICEQASHHLRWPDSSEMDKIKSMFDKIHNMQNCCGVIYTTHIPLGPNWSHEKYDSILMQVVVDPKMRFLNIWSELADSMTQLSILHESGLFEECEKGACLNGSKLKTALDGSEVREYIIGDAGYPLLPWLLTPYQEVLSDSMTEFNRRHSAATTCALKALARFKDTWRYLPWWPVDLKTLPKMICACLMLHNIVIDMEDDAAMPSVKEGNYCEEVRQLENEDAVRVRDMLSQHFLTSRSSESGGELTHLLLHFNFLVWLLCPLIFHIYFLPLFHLFSWPSVHRGGS
;
A
#
# COMPACT_ATOMS: atom_id res chain seq x y z
N GLY A 1 28.09 29.08 29.98
CA GLY A 1 28.17 27.85 29.17
C GLY A 1 27.81 26.62 29.99
N LEU A 2 28.79 25.92 30.55
CA LEU A 2 28.56 24.68 31.33
C LEU A 2 27.58 24.85 32.51
N GLN A 3 27.59 26.01 33.17
CA GLN A 3 26.62 26.33 34.22
C GLN A 3 25.17 26.43 33.71
N ILE A 4 24.96 26.94 32.49
CA ILE A 4 23.64 26.98 31.86
C ILE A 4 23.20 25.55 31.48
N VAL A 5 24.12 24.73 30.97
CA VAL A 5 23.85 23.31 30.68
C VAL A 5 23.45 22.55 31.96
N ALA A 6 24.08 22.86 33.10
CA ALA A 6 23.70 22.29 34.38
C ALA A 6 22.28 22.70 34.81
N LYS A 7 21.84 23.93 34.53
CA LYS A 7 20.45 24.38 34.76
C LYS A 7 19.42 23.72 33.83
N CYS A 8 19.86 23.11 32.74
CA CYS A 8 18.99 22.35 31.83
C CYS A 8 18.84 20.87 32.23
N ASP A 9 19.41 20.45 33.37
CA ASP A 9 19.36 19.07 33.89
C ASP A 9 19.81 17.98 32.90
N GLY A 10 20.67 18.33 31.94
CA GLY A 10 21.12 17.41 30.90
C GLY A 10 20.09 17.07 29.81
N LEU A 11 18.92 17.72 29.81
CA LEU A 11 17.87 17.50 28.81
C LEU A 11 18.31 18.03 27.43
N PRO A 12 18.43 17.16 26.39
CA PRO A 12 18.96 17.57 25.08
C PRO A 12 18.19 18.72 24.43
N LEU A 13 16.85 18.70 24.51
CA LEU A 13 16.00 19.76 23.96
C LEU A 13 16.24 21.11 24.66
N ALA A 14 16.27 21.12 25.99
CA ALA A 14 16.52 22.34 26.76
C ALA A 14 17.92 22.92 26.43
N ILE A 15 18.93 22.06 26.27
CA ILE A 15 20.27 22.47 25.85
C ILE A 15 20.25 23.04 24.42
N LYS A 16 19.55 22.41 23.47
CA LYS A 16 19.41 22.92 22.10
C LYS A 16 18.73 24.29 22.06
N VAL A 17 17.62 24.45 22.79
CA VAL A 17 16.88 25.72 22.87
C VAL A 17 17.75 26.82 23.48
N MET A 18 18.42 26.55 24.61
CA MET A 18 19.34 27.51 25.21
C MET A 18 20.54 27.83 24.31
N GLY A 19 21.07 26.84 23.59
CA GLY A 19 22.10 27.05 22.58
C GLY A 19 21.63 28.00 21.47
N GLY A 20 20.40 27.79 20.98
CA GLY A 20 19.77 28.66 19.99
C GLY A 20 19.57 30.09 20.48
N LEU A 21 19.10 30.26 21.72
CA LEU A 21 18.99 31.56 22.39
C LEU A 21 20.35 32.26 22.50
N LEU A 22 21.37 31.55 22.99
CA LEU A 22 22.71 32.11 23.17
C LEU A 22 23.39 32.48 21.84
N CYS A 23 23.07 31.79 20.74
CA CYS A 23 23.52 32.17 19.39
C CYS A 23 22.96 33.52 18.93
N GLN A 24 21.87 34.01 19.53
CA GLN A 24 21.30 35.35 19.27
C GLN A 24 21.85 36.42 20.22
N LYS A 25 22.69 36.03 21.19
CA LYS A 25 23.32 36.95 22.14
C LYS A 25 24.72 37.34 21.68
N ASP A 26 25.16 38.51 22.13
CA ASP A 26 26.55 38.90 21.97
C ASP A 26 27.47 37.87 22.60
N THR A 27 28.65 37.68 21.99
CA THR A 27 29.67 36.72 22.45
C THR A 27 30.39 37.14 23.74
N ASN A 28 29.89 38.16 24.45
CA ASN A 28 30.48 38.68 25.68
C ASN A 28 29.92 37.97 26.93
N ASP A 29 30.74 37.97 27.99
CA ASP A 29 30.41 37.31 29.28
C ASP A 29 29.16 37.92 29.95
N CYS A 30 28.95 39.22 29.82
CA CYS A 30 27.80 39.91 30.41
C CYS A 30 26.46 39.38 29.87
N ALA A 31 26.34 39.24 28.55
CA ALA A 31 25.11 38.75 27.91
C ALA A 31 24.78 37.31 28.34
N TRP A 32 25.81 36.46 28.48
CA TRP A 32 25.63 35.08 28.94
C TRP A 32 25.30 35.00 30.43
N LYS A 33 25.88 35.88 31.26
CA LYS A 33 25.53 35.99 32.69
C LYS A 33 24.09 36.44 32.91
N MET A 34 23.59 37.38 32.11
CA MET A 34 22.18 37.80 32.19
C MET A 34 21.23 36.61 31.98
N VAL A 35 21.53 35.71 31.04
CA VAL A 35 20.74 34.49 30.81
C VAL A 35 20.92 33.48 31.95
N LEU A 36 22.13 33.35 32.50
CA LEU A 36 22.41 32.43 33.60
C LEU A 36 21.71 32.85 34.90
N ASP A 37 21.72 34.14 35.21
CA ASP A 37 21.23 34.71 36.46
C ASP A 37 19.75 35.11 36.40
N ASP A 38 19.06 34.74 35.31
CA ASP A 38 17.65 35.07 35.12
C ASP A 38 16.77 34.46 36.24
N SER A 39 15.87 35.27 36.77
CA SER A 39 14.95 34.92 37.84
C SER A 39 14.03 33.74 37.48
N VAL A 40 13.76 33.49 36.19
CA VAL A 40 12.91 32.38 35.73
C VAL A 40 13.46 31.05 36.24
N TRP A 41 14.77 30.86 36.26
CA TRP A 41 15.41 29.63 36.76
C TRP A 41 15.09 29.31 38.22
N SER A 42 14.61 30.30 39.00
CA SER A 42 14.31 30.16 40.43
C SER A 42 12.80 30.07 40.72
N VAL A 43 11.95 30.02 39.69
CA VAL A 43 10.49 29.86 39.84
C VAL A 43 10.20 28.42 40.26
N SER A 44 9.79 28.25 41.52
CA SER A 44 9.63 26.95 42.20
C SER A 44 8.34 26.19 41.84
N GLU A 45 7.38 26.83 41.17
CA GLU A 45 6.08 26.25 40.80
C GLU A 45 5.72 26.62 39.36
N MET A 46 6.53 26.14 38.41
CA MET A 46 6.20 26.25 37.00
C MET A 46 5.20 25.13 36.64
N PRO A 47 4.07 25.42 35.97
CA PRO A 47 3.17 24.42 35.42
C PRO A 47 3.93 23.30 34.71
N GLU A 48 3.46 22.05 34.81
CA GLU A 48 4.15 20.88 34.23
C GLU A 48 4.35 21.01 32.71
N GLU A 49 3.46 21.75 32.04
CA GLU A 49 3.53 22.04 30.60
C GLU A 49 4.59 23.09 30.23
N LEU A 50 5.14 23.81 31.20
CA LEU A 50 6.12 24.87 31.00
C LEU A 50 7.55 24.38 31.30
N ASN A 51 8.47 24.65 30.38
CA ASN A 51 9.90 24.36 30.55
C ASN A 51 10.71 25.66 30.65
N HIS A 52 11.61 25.77 31.64
CA HIS A 52 12.36 27.01 31.91
C HIS A 52 13.20 27.48 30.72
N ALA A 53 13.85 26.56 30.01
CA ALA A 53 14.64 26.91 28.83
C ALA A 53 13.77 27.41 27.67
N VAL A 54 12.62 26.76 27.44
CA VAL A 54 11.65 27.20 26.41
C VAL A 54 11.05 28.55 26.77
N TYR A 55 10.71 28.76 28.06
CA TYR A 55 10.17 30.03 28.55
C TYR A 55 11.17 31.17 28.35
N LEU A 56 12.44 30.99 28.71
CA LEU A 56 13.48 32.00 28.51
C LEU A 56 13.70 32.32 27.04
N SER A 57 13.75 31.30 26.18
CA SER A 57 13.87 31.51 24.74
C SER A 57 12.66 32.21 24.16
N TYR A 58 11.45 31.90 24.66
CA TYR A 58 10.21 32.57 24.28
C TYR A 58 10.20 34.02 24.73
N GLU A 59 10.51 34.32 25.99
CA GLU A 59 10.46 35.67 26.55
C GLU A 59 11.41 36.64 25.83
N ASP A 60 12.55 36.13 25.37
CA ASP A 60 13.53 36.89 24.60
C ASP A 60 13.11 37.18 23.15
N LEU A 61 12.10 36.50 22.60
CA LEU A 61 11.61 36.77 21.25
C LEU A 61 10.99 38.17 21.14
N HIS A 62 11.19 38.81 19.98
CA HIS A 62 10.44 40.02 19.64
C HIS A 62 8.92 39.73 19.61
N SER A 63 8.10 40.69 20.01
CA SER A 63 6.64 40.52 20.18
C SER A 63 5.93 39.92 18.96
N CYS A 64 6.28 40.38 17.75
CA CYS A 64 5.76 39.82 16.49
C CYS A 64 6.10 38.33 16.32
N ILE A 65 7.32 37.91 16.68
CA ILE A 65 7.79 36.54 16.52
C ILE A 65 7.19 35.63 17.61
N LYS A 66 6.95 36.16 18.83
CA LYS A 66 6.17 35.47 19.86
C LYS A 66 4.81 35.04 19.30
N GLN A 67 4.09 35.94 18.63
CA GLN A 67 2.79 35.62 18.02
C GLN A 67 2.89 34.57 16.90
N CYS A 68 3.90 34.68 16.03
CA CYS A 68 4.18 33.67 15.00
C CYS A 68 4.44 32.27 15.59
N PHE A 69 5.24 32.21 16.68
CA PHE A 69 5.55 30.99 17.40
C PHE A 69 4.30 30.34 18.03
N LEU A 70 3.49 31.14 18.74
CA LEU A 70 2.24 30.66 19.32
C LEU A 70 1.29 30.14 18.24
N TYR A 71 1.16 30.86 17.13
CA TYR A 71 0.32 30.44 16.00
C TYR A 71 0.80 29.12 15.37
N TYR A 72 2.11 28.92 15.22
CA TYR A 72 2.66 27.68 14.67
C TYR A 72 2.20 26.44 15.46
N SER A 73 2.07 26.56 16.78
CA SER A 73 1.64 25.45 17.64
C SER A 73 0.21 24.96 17.38
N LEU A 74 -0.60 25.78 16.68
CA LEU A 74 -1.96 25.46 16.30
C LEU A 74 -2.03 24.59 15.03
N LEU A 75 -0.97 24.50 14.24
CA LEU A 75 -0.97 23.74 12.99
C LEU A 75 -1.15 22.23 13.27
N PRO A 76 -2.13 21.54 12.66
CA PRO A 76 -2.33 20.10 12.84
C PRO A 76 -1.08 19.27 12.53
N LYS A 77 -0.88 18.14 13.23
CA LYS A 77 0.33 17.30 13.07
C LYS A 77 0.27 16.39 11.86
N THR A 78 -0.93 16.02 11.43
CA THR A 78 -1.18 15.09 10.31
C THR A 78 -1.14 15.76 8.95
N ALA A 79 -1.24 17.10 8.89
CA ALA A 79 -1.17 17.86 7.66
C ALA A 79 0.20 18.50 7.43
N LEU A 80 0.55 18.63 6.14
CA LEU A 80 1.79 19.24 5.68
C LEU A 80 1.56 20.73 5.39
N PHE A 81 2.24 21.60 6.15
CA PHE A 81 2.23 23.04 5.94
C PHE A 81 3.61 23.51 5.48
N TYR A 82 3.68 24.10 4.28
CA TYR A 82 4.91 24.72 3.79
C TYR A 82 5.09 26.11 4.38
N SER A 83 6.34 26.56 4.46
CA SER A 83 6.70 27.87 5.01
C SER A 83 5.91 29.03 4.38
N GLU A 84 5.56 28.96 3.10
CA GLU A 84 4.77 29.96 2.39
C GLU A 84 3.32 30.02 2.91
N ASN A 85 2.71 28.86 3.20
CA ASN A 85 1.37 28.79 3.77
C ASN A 85 1.36 29.47 5.14
N ILE A 86 2.32 29.11 5.99
CA ILE A 86 2.46 29.60 7.36
C ILE A 86 2.72 31.11 7.39
N ILE A 87 3.65 31.58 6.54
CA ILE A 87 3.94 33.02 6.42
C ILE A 87 2.72 33.78 5.91
N GLY A 88 1.96 33.22 4.96
CA GLY A 88 0.71 33.80 4.48
C GLY A 88 -0.34 33.94 5.58
N MET A 89 -0.45 32.94 6.46
CA MET A 89 -1.31 33.01 7.65
C MET A 89 -0.84 34.09 8.62
N TRP A 90 0.47 34.20 8.91
CA TRP A 90 1.01 35.24 9.80
C TRP A 90 0.79 36.66 9.27
N ILE A 91 0.92 36.87 7.95
CA ILE A 91 0.63 38.15 7.29
C ILE A 91 -0.87 38.46 7.39
N SER A 92 -1.72 37.46 7.19
CA SER A 92 -3.18 37.59 7.20
C SER A 92 -3.72 37.91 8.60
N GLU A 93 -3.17 37.28 9.64
CA GLU A 93 -3.46 37.65 11.03
C GLU A 93 -2.89 39.01 11.42
N GLY A 94 -1.84 39.47 10.73
CA GLY A 94 -1.18 40.75 10.95
C GLY A 94 -0.05 40.68 11.98
N PHE A 95 0.57 39.51 12.18
CA PHE A 95 1.78 39.36 13.01
C PHE A 95 3.02 39.84 12.27
N VAL A 96 3.00 39.73 10.95
CA VAL A 96 4.03 40.28 10.07
C VAL A 96 3.52 41.60 9.52
N HIS A 97 4.03 42.71 10.07
CA HIS A 97 3.64 44.05 9.69
C HIS A 97 4.86 44.99 9.74
N GLY A 98 4.81 46.12 9.03
CA GLY A 98 5.89 47.10 9.01
C GLY A 98 5.93 47.93 7.73
N THR A 99 6.99 48.72 7.57
CA THR A 99 7.25 49.58 6.39
C THR A 99 7.92 48.84 5.23
N SER A 100 8.28 47.56 5.42
CA SER A 100 8.80 46.72 4.34
C SER A 100 7.73 46.53 3.26
N GLU A 101 8.05 46.84 2.00
CA GLU A 101 7.17 46.51 0.87
C GLU A 101 6.98 44.99 0.69
N ASP A 102 7.88 44.20 1.29
CA ASP A 102 7.97 42.76 1.16
C ASP A 102 7.77 42.07 2.51
N LEU A 103 6.51 41.76 2.80
CA LEU A 103 6.10 41.09 4.04
C LEU A 103 6.54 39.62 4.04
N GLU A 104 6.60 38.97 2.88
CA GLU A 104 7.01 37.58 2.74
C GLU A 104 8.49 37.39 3.12
N GLU A 105 9.39 38.30 2.72
CA GLU A 105 10.78 38.23 3.19
C GLU A 105 10.91 38.48 4.70
N LEU A 106 10.12 39.39 5.27
CA LEU A 106 10.11 39.60 6.71
C LEU A 106 9.59 38.37 7.45
N GLY A 107 8.52 37.75 6.96
CA GLY A 107 7.99 36.48 7.48
C GLY A 107 9.01 35.35 7.38
N LYS A 108 9.75 35.23 6.27
CA LYS A 108 10.85 34.27 6.13
C LYS A 108 11.96 34.50 7.16
N LYS A 109 12.28 35.75 7.50
CA LYS A 109 13.25 36.05 8.58
C LYS A 109 12.76 35.56 9.93
N TYR A 110 11.49 35.80 10.27
CA TYR A 110 10.89 35.30 11.51
C TYR A 110 10.88 33.77 11.55
N TYR A 111 10.50 33.12 10.44
CA TYR A 111 10.53 31.66 10.32
C TYR A 111 11.95 31.10 10.54
N LYS A 112 12.97 31.72 9.94
CA LYS A 112 14.38 31.36 10.15
C LYS A 112 14.84 31.57 11.58
N GLU A 113 14.40 32.63 12.27
CA GLU A 113 14.74 32.83 13.68
C GLU A 113 14.19 31.72 14.58
N LEU A 114 12.97 31.24 14.34
CA LEU A 114 12.40 30.10 15.08
C LEU A 114 13.23 28.83 14.89
N ILE A 115 13.75 28.60 13.67
CA ILE A 115 14.69 27.50 13.39
C ILE A 115 16.01 27.71 14.15
N LEU A 116 16.59 28.91 14.09
CA LEU A 116 17.86 29.23 14.75
C LEU A 116 17.78 29.09 16.27
N ARG A 117 16.62 29.35 16.86
CA ARG A 117 16.35 29.14 18.30
C ARG A 117 16.02 27.69 18.66
N ASN A 118 16.01 26.77 17.69
CA ASN A 118 15.58 25.37 17.86
C ASN A 118 14.17 25.23 18.44
N LEU A 119 13.28 26.20 18.17
CA LEU A 119 11.87 26.14 18.56
C LEU A 119 11.03 25.37 17.53
N ILE A 120 11.47 25.37 16.28
CA ILE A 120 11.02 24.48 15.20
C ILE A 120 12.24 23.89 14.51
N GLU A 121 12.10 22.69 13.95
CA GLU A 121 13.20 21.93 13.35
C GLU A 121 12.87 21.60 11.90
N PRO A 122 13.75 21.91 10.92
CA PRO A 122 13.56 21.52 9.54
C PRO A 122 13.35 20.01 9.39
N ASP A 123 12.36 19.63 8.61
CA ASP A 123 12.15 18.25 8.25
C ASP A 123 13.23 17.84 7.23
N THR A 124 13.98 16.78 7.55
CA THR A 124 15.10 16.29 6.76
C THR A 124 14.66 15.68 5.43
N GLN A 125 13.39 15.32 5.27
CA GLN A 125 12.84 14.83 4.00
C GLN A 125 12.72 15.93 2.94
N TYR A 126 12.73 17.20 3.34
CA TYR A 126 12.57 18.34 2.44
C TYR A 126 13.87 19.14 2.34
N VAL A 127 14.60 18.91 1.25
CA VAL A 127 15.92 19.54 0.94
C VAL A 127 15.91 21.06 1.12
N ASN A 128 14.87 21.74 0.65
CA ASN A 128 14.76 23.19 0.71
C ASN A 128 14.36 23.72 2.11
N ARG A 129 14.19 22.83 3.09
CA ARG A 129 13.77 23.14 4.48
C ARG A 129 12.46 23.93 4.55
N SER A 130 11.59 23.74 3.55
CA SER A 130 10.29 24.42 3.47
C SER A 130 9.27 23.89 4.46
N VAL A 131 9.50 22.70 5.02
CA VAL A 131 8.67 22.08 6.06
C VAL A 131 9.48 21.97 7.34
N CYS A 132 8.86 22.26 8.47
CA CYS A 132 9.46 22.10 9.79
C CYS A 132 8.50 21.39 10.75
N ASN A 133 9.06 20.71 11.72
CA ASN A 133 8.35 20.06 12.82
C ASN A 133 8.55 20.87 14.11
N MET A 134 7.55 20.87 14.98
CA MET A 134 7.65 21.46 16.32
C MET A 134 7.59 20.34 17.35
N HIS A 135 8.64 20.23 18.17
CA HIS A 135 8.72 19.22 19.22
C HIS A 135 7.56 19.34 20.21
N ASP A 136 7.03 18.21 20.68
CA ASP A 136 5.80 18.16 21.49
C ASP A 136 5.86 19.02 22.75
N VAL A 137 6.97 18.97 23.51
CA VAL A 137 7.19 19.85 24.67
C VAL A 137 7.11 21.35 24.31
N VAL A 138 7.70 21.76 23.18
CA VAL A 138 7.67 23.16 22.71
C VAL A 138 6.27 23.55 22.27
N ARG A 139 5.57 22.62 21.61
CA ARG A 139 4.18 22.79 21.19
C ARG A 139 3.23 22.93 22.38
N SER A 140 3.33 22.06 23.39
CA SER A 140 2.54 22.13 24.62
C SER A 140 2.75 23.44 25.36
N PHE A 141 4.01 23.90 25.47
CA PHE A 141 4.33 25.22 26.00
C PHE A 141 3.60 26.34 25.24
N ALA A 142 3.69 26.34 23.91
CA ALA A 142 3.10 27.38 23.07
C ALA A 142 1.57 27.37 23.12
N GLN A 143 0.94 26.19 23.12
CA GLN A 143 -0.50 26.03 23.27
C GLN A 143 -0.96 26.50 24.65
N PHE A 144 -0.23 26.18 25.71
CA PHE A 144 -0.50 26.71 27.05
C PHE A 144 -0.41 28.24 27.08
N ALA A 145 0.64 28.82 26.50
CA ALA A 145 0.80 30.28 26.43
C ALA A 145 -0.29 30.98 25.58
N ALA A 146 -0.92 30.27 24.64
CA ALA A 146 -1.99 30.78 23.79
C ALA A 146 -3.41 30.47 24.28
N ARG A 147 -3.56 29.71 25.38
CA ARG A 147 -4.83 29.08 25.82
C ARG A 147 -6.01 30.04 26.02
N ASP A 148 -5.72 31.29 26.38
CA ASP A 148 -6.75 32.31 26.64
C ASP A 148 -7.36 32.88 25.34
N GLU A 149 -6.69 32.69 24.19
CA GLU A 149 -7.13 33.22 22.90
C GLU A 149 -7.29 32.13 21.82
N ALA A 150 -6.68 30.96 22.00
CA ALA A 150 -6.58 29.94 20.97
C ALA A 150 -6.80 28.53 21.51
N LEU A 151 -7.37 27.69 20.66
CA LEU A 151 -7.59 26.27 20.95
C LEU A 151 -7.14 25.41 19.77
N ALA A 152 -6.31 24.40 20.07
CA ALA A 152 -5.99 23.30 19.15
C ALA A 152 -6.68 22.04 19.66
N ALA A 153 -7.56 21.47 18.86
CA ALA A 153 -8.45 20.37 19.19
C ALA A 153 -8.13 19.14 18.33
N GLY A 154 -7.80 18.01 18.96
CA GLY A 154 -7.42 16.78 18.26
C GLY A 154 -8.24 15.52 18.59
N ASP A 155 -9.28 15.62 19.45
CA ASP A 155 -10.21 14.52 19.81
C ASP A 155 -11.55 15.05 20.40
N THR A 156 -12.60 14.21 20.37
CA THR A 156 -14.05 14.48 20.55
C THR A 156 -14.52 15.16 21.85
N ASN A 157 -13.66 15.37 22.85
CA ASN A 157 -14.04 16.04 24.12
C ASN A 157 -14.09 17.58 24.05
N VAL A 158 -14.00 18.17 22.85
CA VAL A 158 -13.91 19.64 22.66
C VAL A 158 -15.29 20.32 22.70
N VAL A 159 -16.38 19.58 22.48
CA VAL A 159 -17.75 20.13 22.40
C VAL A 159 -18.14 20.90 23.67
N ASN A 160 -17.67 20.46 24.85
CA ASN A 160 -17.93 21.17 26.11
C ASN A 160 -17.18 22.50 26.21
N LYS A 161 -15.94 22.58 25.71
CA LYS A 161 -15.15 23.82 25.71
C LYS A 161 -15.73 24.90 24.79
N PHE A 162 -16.35 24.50 23.67
CA PHE A 162 -16.98 25.45 22.74
C PHE A 162 -18.21 26.17 23.30
N ARG A 163 -18.83 25.63 24.35
CA ARG A 163 -20.03 26.22 24.96
C ARG A 163 -19.72 27.27 26.03
N GLU A 164 -18.55 27.18 26.67
CA GLU A 164 -18.18 28.03 27.79
C GLU A 164 -17.26 29.18 27.35
N ASP A 165 -16.33 28.94 26.42
CA ASP A 165 -15.30 29.89 26.03
C ASP A 165 -15.45 30.40 24.58
N LYS A 166 -14.96 31.63 24.36
CA LYS A 166 -14.85 32.26 23.04
C LYS A 166 -13.40 32.32 22.62
N PHE A 167 -13.07 31.75 21.46
CA PHE A 167 -11.72 31.73 20.95
C PHE A 167 -11.53 32.72 19.79
N LEU A 168 -10.33 33.29 19.67
CA LEU A 168 -9.90 34.06 18.51
C LEU A 168 -9.33 33.15 17.41
N ARG A 169 -8.75 32.01 17.79
CA ARG A 169 -8.10 31.08 16.86
C ARG A 169 -8.48 29.66 17.21
N LEU A 170 -8.94 28.92 16.21
CA LEU A 170 -9.37 27.55 16.38
C LEU A 170 -8.70 26.69 15.33
N SER A 171 -8.09 25.61 15.79
CA SER A 171 -7.54 24.56 14.95
C SER A 171 -8.15 23.22 15.33
N ILE A 172 -8.62 22.49 14.35
CA ILE A 172 -9.32 21.22 14.51
C ILE A 172 -8.64 20.17 13.64
N GLU A 173 -8.37 19.01 14.25
CA GLU A 173 -7.79 17.84 13.59
C GLU A 173 -8.69 16.63 13.89
N SER A 174 -9.24 16.01 12.85
CA SER A 174 -10.05 14.77 12.96
C SER A 174 -9.38 13.61 12.23
N LYS A 175 -9.36 12.43 12.88
CA LYS A 175 -8.70 11.22 12.36
C LYS A 175 -9.65 10.21 11.71
N SER A 176 -10.97 10.31 11.89
CA SER A 176 -11.98 9.37 11.37
C SER A 176 -13.18 10.13 10.78
N SER A 177 -13.89 9.50 9.84
CA SER A 177 -15.15 10.01 9.26
C SER A 177 -16.35 9.80 10.20
N GLU A 178 -16.30 8.81 11.09
CA GLU A 178 -17.40 8.47 12.00
C GLU A 178 -17.45 9.36 13.27
N ASP A 179 -16.35 10.01 13.65
CA ASP A 179 -16.25 10.90 14.83
C ASP A 179 -16.16 12.41 14.47
N GLY A 180 -16.58 12.78 13.26
CA GLY A 180 -16.48 14.17 12.77
C GLY A 180 -17.21 15.18 13.66
N LEU A 181 -16.59 16.35 13.90
CA LEU A 181 -17.22 17.46 14.62
C LEU A 181 -18.35 18.07 13.76
N ASP A 182 -19.53 18.21 14.37
CA ASP A 182 -20.67 18.89 13.74
C ASP A 182 -20.39 20.40 13.62
N TRP A 183 -20.65 20.97 12.43
CA TRP A 183 -20.49 22.40 12.16
C TRP A 183 -21.21 23.30 13.18
N SER A 184 -22.39 22.88 13.63
CA SER A 184 -23.19 23.58 14.66
C SER A 184 -22.44 23.83 15.98
N SER A 185 -21.43 23.01 16.31
CA SER A 185 -20.59 23.22 17.50
C SER A 185 -19.63 24.40 17.33
N ILE A 186 -19.23 24.71 16.09
CA ILE A 186 -18.30 25.77 15.73
C ILE A 186 -19.05 27.09 15.50
N GLU A 187 -20.29 27.04 14.99
CA GLU A 187 -21.10 28.23 14.68
C GLU A 187 -21.28 29.21 15.84
N ALA A 188 -21.19 28.74 17.08
CA ALA A 188 -21.24 29.59 18.26
C ALA A 188 -20.04 30.55 18.38
N GLN A 189 -18.92 30.30 17.69
CA GLN A 189 -17.65 31.02 17.85
C GLN A 189 -17.57 32.31 17.00
N ASN A 190 -18.45 33.28 17.25
CA ASN A 190 -18.54 34.52 16.46
C ASN A 190 -17.34 35.49 16.58
N THR A 191 -16.42 35.27 17.53
CA THR A 191 -15.19 36.05 17.72
C THR A 191 -14.03 35.56 16.87
N LEU A 192 -14.22 34.45 16.14
CA LEU A 192 -13.15 33.74 15.47
C LEU A 192 -12.49 34.58 14.37
N ARG A 193 -11.15 34.60 14.39
CA ARG A 193 -10.30 35.22 13.36
C ARG A 193 -9.58 34.17 12.52
N THR A 194 -9.23 33.03 13.11
CA THR A 194 -8.61 31.91 12.41
C THR A 194 -9.42 30.63 12.61
N LEU A 195 -9.75 29.95 11.51
CA LEU A 195 -10.24 28.58 11.51
C LEU A 195 -9.31 27.72 10.65
N ILE A 196 -8.67 26.73 11.26
CA ILE A 196 -7.89 25.68 10.59
C ILE A 196 -8.62 24.37 10.84
N SER A 197 -8.98 23.65 9.80
CA SER A 197 -9.59 22.32 9.89
C SER A 197 -8.89 21.36 8.95
N VAL A 198 -8.32 20.30 9.51
CA VAL A 198 -7.71 19.19 8.78
C VAL A 198 -8.50 17.93 9.15
N GLY A 199 -9.14 17.32 8.16
CA GLY A 199 -10.08 16.21 8.34
C GLY A 199 -11.55 16.61 8.14
N HIS A 200 -12.45 15.67 8.37
CA HIS A 200 -13.87 15.82 8.02
C HIS A 200 -14.65 16.63 9.07
N ILE A 201 -15.31 17.72 8.63
CA ILE A 201 -16.35 18.41 9.39
C ILE A 201 -17.71 17.95 8.84
N ASN A 202 -18.62 17.53 9.73
CA ASN A 202 -19.97 17.17 9.34
C ASN A 202 -20.78 18.44 9.03
N MET A 203 -20.81 18.80 7.75
CA MET A 203 -21.54 19.94 7.20
C MET A 203 -22.86 19.48 6.57
N LYS A 204 -23.93 20.24 6.83
CA LYS A 204 -25.25 20.02 6.25
C LYS A 204 -25.54 21.07 5.17
N PRO A 205 -26.35 20.72 4.15
CA PRO A 205 -26.85 21.72 3.20
C PRO A 205 -27.60 22.84 3.93
N GLY A 206 -27.07 24.07 3.87
CA GLY A 206 -27.59 25.24 4.58
C GLY A 206 -26.63 25.84 5.61
N ASP A 207 -25.59 25.09 6.00
CA ASP A 207 -24.50 25.61 6.85
C ASP A 207 -23.78 26.77 6.14
N SER A 208 -23.45 27.80 6.90
CA SER A 208 -22.95 29.06 6.34
C SER A 208 -21.85 29.71 7.18
N LEU A 209 -21.00 30.49 6.50
CA LEU A 209 -19.92 31.26 7.11
C LEU A 209 -20.36 32.62 7.70
N VAL A 210 -21.63 33.02 7.56
CA VAL A 210 -22.17 34.28 8.15
C VAL A 210 -21.79 34.42 9.63
N ASN A 211 -21.75 33.31 10.36
CA ASN A 211 -21.54 33.27 11.80
C ASN A 211 -20.12 33.69 12.23
N PHE A 212 -19.17 33.85 11.29
CA PHE A 212 -17.78 34.22 11.55
C PHE A 212 -17.42 35.60 10.97
N PRO A 213 -18.06 36.70 11.41
CA PRO A 213 -17.89 38.01 10.78
C PRO A 213 -16.47 38.56 10.90
N CYS A 214 -15.68 38.10 11.87
CA CYS A 214 -14.31 38.55 12.16
C CYS A 214 -13.22 37.70 11.49
N LEU A 215 -13.58 36.69 10.70
CA LEU A 215 -12.63 35.73 10.15
C LEU A 215 -11.64 36.41 9.18
N ARG A 216 -10.35 36.12 9.37
CA ARG A 216 -9.22 36.59 8.55
C ARG A 216 -8.52 35.42 7.86
N THR A 217 -8.44 34.28 8.53
CA THR A 217 -7.76 33.08 8.03
C THR A 217 -8.71 31.90 8.06
N LEU A 218 -8.96 31.32 6.89
CA LEU A 218 -9.77 30.13 6.72
C LEU A 218 -8.93 29.09 5.97
N HIS A 219 -8.65 27.97 6.62
CA HIS A 219 -8.05 26.79 6.01
C HIS A 219 -8.93 25.59 6.34
N ILE A 220 -9.54 25.00 5.31
CA ILE A 220 -10.38 23.81 5.47
C ILE A 220 -9.96 22.81 4.40
N ASP A 221 -9.66 21.60 4.86
CA ASP A 221 -9.56 20.42 4.01
C ASP A 221 -10.96 19.83 3.80
N SER A 222 -11.25 19.38 2.58
CA SER A 222 -12.50 18.68 2.23
C SER A 222 -13.81 19.44 2.57
N ALA A 223 -13.85 20.75 2.30
CA ALA A 223 -15.06 21.58 2.45
C ALA A 223 -16.20 21.17 1.49
N HIS A 224 -17.45 21.31 1.94
CA HIS A 224 -18.62 21.16 1.09
C HIS A 224 -18.85 22.40 0.20
N ALA A 225 -19.25 22.20 -1.06
CA ALA A 225 -19.56 23.27 -2.02
C ALA A 225 -20.54 24.35 -1.52
N ALA A 226 -21.48 24.03 -0.61
CA ALA A 226 -22.44 25.01 -0.07
C ALA A 226 -21.75 26.14 0.72
N LEU A 227 -20.64 25.84 1.39
CA LEU A 227 -19.86 26.80 2.17
C LEU A 227 -19.21 27.85 1.26
N VAL A 228 -18.81 27.45 0.05
CA VAL A 228 -18.17 28.31 -0.95
C VAL A 228 -19.08 29.45 -1.38
N GLU A 229 -20.39 29.22 -1.49
CA GLU A 229 -21.37 30.25 -1.85
C GLU A 229 -21.45 31.39 -0.81
N SER A 230 -21.24 31.06 0.47
CA SER A 230 -21.26 32.02 1.59
C SER A 230 -19.95 32.81 1.78
N LEU A 231 -18.86 32.48 1.06
CA LEU A 231 -17.53 33.11 1.25
C LEU A 231 -17.57 34.64 1.18
N HIS A 232 -18.41 35.19 0.31
CA HIS A 232 -18.51 36.62 0.07
C HIS A 232 -19.00 37.44 1.28
N GLU A 233 -19.53 36.77 2.30
CA GLU A 233 -19.98 37.38 3.56
C GLU A 233 -18.81 37.66 4.51
N LEU A 234 -17.68 36.95 4.34
CA LEU A 234 -16.47 37.11 5.14
C LEU A 234 -15.67 38.35 4.70
N LYS A 235 -16.16 39.53 5.09
CA LYS A 235 -15.60 40.84 4.68
C LYS A 235 -14.17 41.09 5.18
N HIS A 236 -13.69 40.37 6.18
CA HIS A 236 -12.34 40.54 6.73
C HIS A 236 -11.36 39.46 6.30
N LEU A 237 -11.78 38.50 5.46
CA LEU A 237 -10.94 37.38 5.06
C LEU A 237 -9.75 37.86 4.22
N ARG A 238 -8.58 37.32 4.55
CA ARG A 238 -7.29 37.60 3.91
C ARG A 238 -6.61 36.34 3.40
N TYR A 239 -6.82 35.21 4.08
CA TYR A 239 -6.31 33.91 3.69
C TYR A 239 -7.47 32.93 3.52
N LEU A 240 -7.56 32.36 2.33
CA LEU A 240 -8.50 31.30 1.98
C LEU A 240 -7.73 30.10 1.47
N SER A 241 -7.91 28.95 2.10
CA SER A 241 -7.37 27.68 1.65
C SER A 241 -8.47 26.65 1.67
N LEU A 242 -8.79 26.14 0.48
CA LEU A 242 -9.73 25.05 0.27
C LEU A 242 -8.91 23.96 -0.41
N GLU A 243 -8.36 23.03 0.38
CA GLU A 243 -7.52 21.97 -0.17
C GLU A 243 -8.29 20.65 -0.23
N LYS A 244 -8.05 19.87 -1.30
CA LYS A 244 -8.66 18.54 -1.49
C LYS A 244 -10.19 18.57 -1.36
N THR A 245 -10.82 19.57 -1.98
CA THR A 245 -12.29 19.76 -1.98
C THR A 245 -12.87 19.50 -3.37
N ASP A 246 -14.10 19.01 -3.45
CA ASP A 246 -14.81 18.72 -4.71
C ASP A 246 -15.46 19.96 -5.32
N ILE A 247 -14.82 21.12 -5.18
CA ILE A 247 -15.33 22.40 -5.71
C ILE A 247 -14.98 22.52 -7.19
N SER A 248 -15.95 22.93 -8.00
CA SER A 248 -15.76 23.11 -9.45
C SER A 248 -15.47 24.55 -9.88
N SER A 249 -15.88 25.52 -9.07
CA SER A 249 -15.61 26.95 -9.29
C SER A 249 -15.73 27.76 -8.00
N LEU A 250 -15.07 28.93 -7.97
CA LEU A 250 -15.31 29.96 -6.94
C LEU A 250 -16.50 30.82 -7.37
N PRO A 251 -17.26 31.40 -6.41
CA PRO A 251 -18.46 32.15 -6.75
C PRO A 251 -18.08 33.49 -7.37
N ASP A 252 -18.91 34.02 -8.27
CA ASP A 252 -18.70 35.34 -8.89
C ASP A 252 -18.64 36.48 -7.87
N SER A 253 -19.17 36.27 -6.67
CA SER A 253 -19.11 37.20 -5.54
C SER A 253 -17.72 37.31 -4.89
N ILE A 254 -16.75 36.44 -5.21
CA ILE A 254 -15.37 36.47 -4.66
C ILE A 254 -14.71 37.84 -4.82
N GLY A 255 -14.95 38.54 -5.94
CA GLY A 255 -14.42 39.89 -6.19
C GLY A 255 -14.92 40.97 -5.23
N LYS A 256 -15.89 40.69 -4.34
CA LYS A 256 -16.31 41.59 -3.26
C LYS A 256 -15.33 41.58 -2.07
N MET A 257 -14.50 40.55 -1.92
CA MET A 257 -13.61 40.31 -0.78
C MET A 257 -12.28 41.05 -0.94
N LYS A 258 -12.31 42.38 -0.89
CA LYS A 258 -11.17 43.26 -1.25
C LYS A 258 -9.89 43.10 -0.40
N PHE A 259 -9.97 42.46 0.76
CA PHE A 259 -8.82 42.21 1.64
C PHE A 259 -8.15 40.86 1.39
N LEU A 260 -8.67 40.04 0.48
CA LEU A 260 -8.12 38.72 0.19
C LEU A 260 -6.73 38.85 -0.42
N GLN A 261 -5.77 38.16 0.19
CA GLN A 261 -4.33 38.20 -0.13
C GLN A 261 -3.80 36.83 -0.55
N TYR A 262 -4.34 35.75 0.02
CA TYR A 262 -3.88 34.38 -0.23
C TYR A 262 -5.06 33.48 -0.60
N ILE A 263 -4.96 32.78 -1.72
CA ILE A 263 -5.90 31.73 -2.12
C ILE A 263 -5.12 30.47 -2.48
N SER A 264 -5.39 29.36 -1.77
CA SER A 264 -4.92 28.02 -2.14
C SER A 264 -6.12 27.15 -2.49
N LEU A 265 -6.10 26.54 -3.68
CA LEU A 265 -7.08 25.56 -4.15
C LEU A 265 -6.43 24.20 -4.40
N ARG A 266 -5.31 23.92 -3.72
CA ARG A 266 -4.48 22.76 -4.00
C ARG A 266 -5.29 21.46 -3.89
N GLY A 267 -5.15 20.57 -4.86
CA GLY A 267 -5.80 19.26 -4.83
C GLY A 267 -7.31 19.30 -5.09
N CYS A 268 -7.89 20.46 -5.44
CA CYS A 268 -9.27 20.57 -5.89
C CYS A 268 -9.37 20.08 -7.34
N ARG A 269 -9.37 18.76 -7.53
CA ARG A 269 -9.26 18.09 -8.83
C ARG A 269 -10.39 18.47 -9.80
N GLN A 270 -11.57 18.84 -9.29
CA GLN A 270 -12.72 19.26 -10.11
C GLN A 270 -12.72 20.75 -10.46
N PHE A 271 -11.76 21.54 -9.99
CA PHE A 271 -11.73 22.98 -10.22
C PHE A 271 -11.26 23.31 -11.64
N VAL A 272 -12.14 23.87 -12.48
CA VAL A 272 -11.88 24.05 -13.92
C VAL A 272 -11.66 25.51 -14.33
N LYS A 273 -12.30 26.48 -13.65
CA LYS A 273 -12.28 27.89 -14.07
C LYS A 273 -12.27 28.88 -12.92
N LEU A 274 -11.59 30.01 -13.12
CA LEU A 274 -11.66 31.18 -12.25
C LEU A 274 -12.78 32.13 -12.68
N PRO A 275 -13.57 32.69 -11.74
CA PRO A 275 -14.55 33.71 -12.06
C PRO A 275 -13.86 35.03 -12.47
N HIS A 276 -14.45 35.77 -13.42
CA HIS A 276 -13.91 37.06 -13.89
C HIS A 276 -13.75 38.09 -12.76
N SER A 277 -14.55 37.99 -11.70
CA SER A 277 -14.49 38.90 -10.56
C SER A 277 -13.20 38.78 -9.74
N ILE A 278 -12.41 37.72 -9.91
CA ILE A 278 -11.10 37.55 -9.26
C ILE A 278 -10.14 38.70 -9.57
N LEU A 279 -10.27 39.30 -10.77
CA LEU A 279 -9.44 40.41 -11.23
C LEU A 279 -9.66 41.70 -10.41
N LYS A 280 -10.72 41.76 -9.61
CA LYS A 280 -11.00 42.88 -8.68
C LYS A 280 -10.17 42.80 -7.39
N LEU A 281 -9.49 41.68 -7.13
CA LEU A 281 -8.70 41.44 -5.92
C LEU A 281 -7.29 42.03 -6.04
N GLY A 282 -7.18 43.35 -6.09
CA GLY A 282 -5.89 44.02 -6.27
C GLY A 282 -4.84 43.81 -5.16
N GLN A 283 -5.23 43.23 -4.00
CA GLN A 283 -4.32 42.91 -2.89
C GLN A 283 -3.80 41.46 -2.92
N LEU A 284 -4.21 40.68 -3.92
CA LEU A 284 -3.85 39.28 -4.03
C LEU A 284 -2.34 39.11 -4.25
N ARG A 285 -1.73 38.26 -3.42
CA ARG A 285 -0.28 38.00 -3.32
C ARG A 285 0.06 36.54 -3.62
N TYR A 286 -0.86 35.61 -3.39
CA TYR A 286 -0.63 34.18 -3.55
C TYR A 286 -1.83 33.51 -4.20
N LEU A 287 -1.55 32.73 -5.24
CA LEU A 287 -2.49 31.85 -5.92
C LEU A 287 -1.85 30.48 -6.15
N ASN A 288 -2.55 29.41 -5.75
CA ASN A 288 -2.07 28.04 -5.94
C ASN A 288 -3.16 27.15 -6.52
N PHE A 289 -2.86 26.57 -7.68
CA PHE A 289 -3.71 25.65 -8.45
C PHE A 289 -3.06 24.27 -8.65
N ILE A 290 -2.00 23.95 -7.89
CA ILE A 290 -1.35 22.63 -7.96
C ILE A 290 -2.40 21.53 -7.75
N GLU A 291 -2.32 20.46 -8.56
CA GLU A 291 -3.25 19.31 -8.50
C GLU A 291 -4.73 19.70 -8.74
N THR A 292 -4.98 20.72 -9.57
CA THR A 292 -6.31 21.07 -10.07
C THR A 292 -6.43 20.84 -11.58
N SER A 293 -7.65 20.90 -12.12
CA SER A 293 -7.92 20.79 -13.57
C SER A 293 -8.15 22.15 -14.23
N ILE A 294 -7.54 23.22 -13.69
CA ILE A 294 -7.75 24.59 -14.15
C ILE A 294 -7.37 24.73 -15.63
N ASN A 295 -8.29 25.24 -16.45
CA ASN A 295 -8.03 25.57 -17.86
C ASN A 295 -8.66 26.91 -18.31
N GLY A 296 -9.43 27.57 -17.43
CA GLY A 296 -10.05 28.86 -17.70
C GLY A 296 -9.61 29.94 -16.71
N ILE A 297 -8.58 30.73 -17.05
CA ILE A 297 -8.22 31.97 -16.33
C ILE A 297 -8.68 33.18 -17.15
N PRO A 298 -9.43 34.13 -16.55
CA PRO A 298 -9.98 35.28 -17.29
C PRO A 298 -8.88 36.23 -17.79
N ARG A 299 -9.08 36.80 -18.98
CA ARG A 299 -8.20 37.85 -19.55
C ARG A 299 -8.14 39.09 -18.66
N GLY A 300 -7.01 39.78 -18.68
CA GLY A 300 -6.73 40.92 -17.79
C GLY A 300 -6.09 40.51 -16.46
N PHE A 301 -5.60 39.26 -16.37
CA PHE A 301 -4.89 38.72 -15.22
C PHE A 301 -3.63 39.52 -14.88
N SER A 302 -3.02 40.16 -15.88
CA SER A 302 -1.92 41.12 -15.72
C SER A 302 -2.21 42.29 -14.75
N ALA A 303 -3.48 42.56 -14.42
CA ALA A 303 -3.87 43.57 -13.44
C ALA A 303 -3.46 43.21 -11.99
N LEU A 304 -3.23 41.94 -11.68
CA LEU A 304 -2.89 41.43 -10.34
C LEU A 304 -1.40 41.61 -10.01
N THR A 305 -0.90 42.85 -10.11
CA THR A 305 0.53 43.20 -10.01
C THR A 305 1.18 42.96 -8.64
N ASN A 306 0.39 42.69 -7.59
CA ASN A 306 0.88 42.37 -6.24
C ASN A 306 1.20 40.88 -6.04
N LEU A 307 0.91 40.02 -7.02
CA LEU A 307 1.22 38.59 -6.96
C LEU A 307 2.72 38.35 -6.74
N ARG A 308 3.00 37.49 -5.76
CA ARG A 308 4.34 37.01 -5.37
C ARG A 308 4.51 35.54 -5.69
N VAL A 309 3.44 34.76 -5.55
CA VAL A 309 3.43 33.32 -5.80
C VAL A 309 2.25 32.98 -6.70
N LEU A 310 2.53 32.25 -7.78
CA LEU A 310 1.54 31.73 -8.71
C LEU A 310 1.96 30.32 -9.11
N ARG A 311 1.25 29.29 -8.67
CA ARG A 311 1.58 27.88 -8.98
C ARG A 311 0.42 27.17 -9.67
N GLY A 312 0.75 26.26 -10.59
CA GLY A 312 -0.23 25.53 -11.40
C GLY A 312 -0.92 26.39 -12.46
N PHE A 313 -0.25 27.41 -13.00
CA PHE A 313 -0.84 28.27 -14.02
C PHE A 313 -0.86 27.53 -15.37
N PRO A 314 -2.03 27.33 -16.00
CA PRO A 314 -2.12 26.58 -17.24
C PRO A 314 -1.53 27.40 -18.39
N ALA A 315 -0.61 26.80 -19.14
CA ALA A 315 0.21 27.49 -20.13
C ALA A 315 -0.51 27.74 -21.47
N ARG A 316 -1.53 26.94 -21.80
CA ARG A 316 -2.42 27.19 -22.93
C ARG A 316 -3.87 27.31 -22.47
N MET A 317 -4.54 28.32 -23.02
CA MET A 317 -5.99 28.48 -22.92
C MET A 317 -6.53 28.85 -24.30
N ASP A 318 -7.64 28.27 -24.73
CA ASP A 318 -8.23 28.54 -26.04
C ASP A 318 -9.15 29.79 -26.00
N GLY A 319 -9.38 30.44 -27.14
CA GLY A 319 -10.38 31.52 -27.24
C GLY A 319 -10.10 32.77 -26.39
N ASP A 320 -11.08 33.22 -25.61
CA ASP A 320 -11.08 34.50 -24.86
C ASP A 320 -10.44 34.45 -23.47
N TRP A 321 -9.62 33.43 -23.19
CA TRP A 321 -8.95 33.24 -21.90
C TRP A 321 -7.52 33.83 -21.87
N CYS A 322 -6.93 33.88 -20.67
CA CYS A 322 -5.62 34.45 -20.39
C CYS A 322 -4.51 33.68 -21.12
N SER A 323 -3.55 34.40 -21.71
CA SER A 323 -2.36 33.80 -22.35
C SER A 323 -1.11 34.00 -21.48
N LEU A 324 -0.01 33.30 -21.81
CA LEU A 324 1.29 33.49 -21.14
C LEU A 324 1.81 34.93 -21.24
N GLU A 325 1.39 35.71 -22.23
CA GLU A 325 1.86 37.10 -22.38
C GLU A 325 1.39 38.01 -21.25
N GLU A 326 0.27 37.67 -20.61
CA GLU A 326 -0.25 38.40 -19.45
C GLU A 326 0.60 38.22 -18.19
N LEU A 327 1.48 37.21 -18.17
CA LEU A 327 2.47 37.07 -17.11
C LEU A 327 3.57 38.13 -17.22
N GLY A 328 3.82 38.69 -18.40
CA GLY A 328 4.90 39.66 -18.65
C GLY A 328 4.94 40.81 -17.64
N PRO A 329 3.84 41.56 -17.44
CA PRO A 329 3.76 42.67 -16.48
C PRO A 329 3.95 42.29 -15.00
N LEU A 330 3.81 41.01 -14.63
CA LEU A 330 3.92 40.54 -13.25
C LEU A 330 5.40 40.40 -12.82
N SER A 331 6.11 41.53 -12.72
CA SER A 331 7.56 41.57 -12.40
C SER A 331 7.89 41.27 -10.93
N ARG A 332 6.87 41.30 -10.07
CA ARG A 332 6.95 41.11 -8.62
C ARG A 332 6.87 39.64 -8.15
N LEU A 333 6.67 38.72 -9.10
CA LEU A 333 6.64 37.28 -8.86
C LEU A 333 7.99 36.79 -8.36
N LYS A 334 7.92 35.94 -7.34
CA LYS A 334 9.04 35.24 -6.72
C LYS A 334 9.02 33.74 -6.96
N ASP A 335 7.84 33.22 -7.24
CA ASP A 335 7.58 31.79 -7.39
C ASP A 335 6.52 31.63 -8.49
N LEU A 336 6.87 30.90 -9.54
CA LEU A 336 6.02 30.68 -10.71
C LEU A 336 6.01 29.20 -11.07
N GLY A 337 4.82 28.60 -11.18
CA GLY A 337 4.63 27.28 -11.74
C GLY A 337 3.71 27.31 -12.96
N LEU A 338 4.18 26.74 -14.06
CA LEU A 338 3.48 26.62 -15.33
C LEU A 338 3.17 25.15 -15.61
N ASP A 339 1.91 24.85 -15.92
CA ASP A 339 1.44 23.50 -16.19
C ASP A 339 0.89 23.37 -17.62
N GLY A 340 0.97 22.17 -18.20
CA GLY A 340 0.43 21.88 -19.52
C GLY A 340 1.23 22.50 -20.66
N LEU A 341 2.55 22.61 -20.50
CA LEU A 341 3.46 23.22 -21.49
C LEU A 341 3.49 22.48 -22.84
N GLU A 342 3.15 21.19 -22.86
CA GLU A 342 2.98 20.37 -24.08
C GLU A 342 1.92 20.91 -25.03
N ASN A 343 0.96 21.68 -24.51
CA ASN A 343 -0.13 22.22 -25.30
C ASN A 343 0.25 23.55 -25.99
N VAL A 344 1.39 24.16 -25.63
CA VAL A 344 1.81 25.48 -26.09
C VAL A 344 2.53 25.40 -27.45
N ILE A 345 2.23 26.35 -28.33
CA ILE A 345 2.97 26.54 -29.58
C ILE A 345 4.04 27.61 -29.38
N ALA A 346 5.32 27.23 -29.49
CA ALA A 346 6.48 28.12 -29.59
C ALA A 346 6.20 29.23 -30.61
N SER A 347 6.24 30.47 -30.14
CA SER A 347 5.82 31.64 -30.91
C SER A 347 6.33 32.91 -30.24
N SER A 348 6.21 34.05 -30.95
CA SER A 348 6.51 35.36 -30.37
C SER A 348 5.67 35.69 -29.12
N SER A 349 4.60 34.94 -28.82
CA SER A 349 3.78 35.15 -27.62
C SER A 349 4.34 34.48 -26.35
N THR A 350 5.02 33.32 -26.45
CA THR A 350 5.63 32.64 -25.29
C THR A 350 6.73 33.51 -24.67
N SER A 351 7.60 34.08 -25.52
CA SER A 351 8.67 34.99 -25.10
C SER A 351 8.16 36.25 -24.39
N LYS A 352 6.90 36.67 -24.64
CA LYS A 352 6.28 37.80 -23.93
C LYS A 352 5.97 37.52 -22.46
N ALA A 353 6.04 36.27 -22.00
CA ALA A 353 6.01 35.95 -20.56
C ALA A 353 7.20 36.58 -19.81
N LYS A 354 8.28 36.93 -20.53
CA LYS A 354 9.41 37.73 -20.05
C LYS A 354 10.05 37.14 -18.79
N LEU A 355 10.17 35.82 -18.70
CA LEU A 355 10.71 35.14 -17.52
C LEU A 355 12.12 35.59 -17.17
N CYS A 356 13.01 35.73 -18.17
CA CYS A 356 14.38 36.22 -17.95
C CYS A 356 14.43 37.66 -17.37
N GLU A 357 13.38 38.48 -17.56
CA GLU A 357 13.28 39.86 -17.04
C GLU A 357 12.76 39.91 -15.59
N LYS A 358 12.28 38.79 -15.02
CA LYS A 358 11.68 38.75 -13.67
C LYS A 358 12.76 38.69 -12.58
N LEU A 359 13.28 39.86 -12.21
CA LEU A 359 14.41 40.03 -11.27
C LEU A 359 14.25 39.40 -9.88
N TYR A 360 13.01 39.15 -9.43
CA TYR A 360 12.69 38.59 -8.11
C TYR A 360 12.30 37.11 -8.14
N LEU A 361 12.18 36.51 -9.32
CA LEU A 361 11.77 35.13 -9.48
C LEU A 361 12.90 34.20 -9.04
N ALA A 362 12.68 33.53 -7.91
CA ALA A 362 13.63 32.64 -7.26
C ALA A 362 13.26 31.16 -7.44
N ARG A 363 11.98 30.85 -7.73
CA ARG A 363 11.50 29.47 -7.90
C ARG A 363 10.67 29.32 -9.16
N LEU A 364 11.01 28.33 -9.97
CA LEU A 364 10.35 28.06 -11.24
C LEU A 364 9.99 26.57 -11.33
N TYR A 365 8.73 26.30 -11.65
CA TYR A 365 8.20 24.97 -11.91
C TYR A 365 7.68 24.93 -13.36
N LEU A 366 8.19 23.99 -14.16
CA LEU A 366 7.80 23.78 -15.55
C LEU A 366 7.28 22.35 -15.69
N THR A 367 5.98 22.20 -15.88
CA THR A 367 5.29 20.90 -15.84
C THR A 367 4.65 20.59 -17.18
N CYS A 368 4.92 19.39 -17.68
CA CYS A 368 4.16 18.72 -18.73
C CYS A 368 3.45 17.48 -18.17
N GLY A 369 2.44 16.97 -18.89
CA GLY A 369 1.93 15.62 -18.67
C GLY A 369 3.03 14.56 -18.79
N SER A 370 3.05 13.59 -17.87
CA SER A 370 3.97 12.44 -17.97
C SER A 370 3.65 11.62 -19.22
N ARG A 371 4.67 10.97 -19.78
CA ARG A 371 4.61 10.06 -20.93
C ARG A 371 5.18 8.68 -20.58
N LEU A 372 5.30 8.44 -19.28
CA LEU A 372 5.88 7.24 -18.71
C LEU A 372 4.80 6.49 -17.93
N GLU A 373 4.79 5.18 -18.07
CA GLU A 373 3.98 4.27 -17.27
C GLU A 373 4.48 4.22 -15.82
N ASP A 374 3.71 3.58 -14.94
CA ASP A 374 4.05 3.44 -13.51
C ASP A 374 5.39 2.73 -13.27
N ASP A 375 5.87 1.93 -14.23
CA ASP A 375 7.18 1.26 -14.17
C ASP A 375 8.36 2.15 -14.62
N GLY A 376 8.07 3.38 -15.07
CA GLY A 376 9.05 4.35 -15.56
C GLY A 376 9.54 4.11 -16.99
N LEU A 377 8.91 3.19 -17.73
CA LEU A 377 9.13 3.00 -19.17
C LEU A 377 8.22 3.93 -19.98
N ILE A 378 8.60 4.11 -21.25
CA ILE A 378 7.83 4.93 -22.18
C ILE A 378 6.54 4.17 -22.52
N GLU A 379 5.39 4.84 -22.38
CA GLU A 379 4.09 4.30 -22.77
C GLU A 379 4.12 3.81 -24.23
N GLU A 380 3.92 2.50 -24.44
CA GLU A 380 4.02 1.89 -25.79
C GLU A 380 2.98 2.47 -26.76
N GLU A 381 1.84 2.92 -26.24
CA GLU A 381 0.75 3.52 -27.01
C GLU A 381 0.99 4.99 -27.40
N VAL A 382 1.93 5.69 -26.75
CA VAL A 382 2.17 7.13 -26.98
C VAL A 382 3.28 7.35 -28.01
N ILE A 383 2.86 7.50 -29.27
CA ILE A 383 3.74 7.91 -30.36
C ILE A 383 3.87 9.44 -30.36
N VAL A 384 4.96 9.97 -29.80
CA VAL A 384 5.32 11.39 -29.94
C VAL A 384 6.14 11.59 -31.20
N SER A 385 5.71 12.51 -32.07
CA SER A 385 6.45 12.84 -33.29
C SER A 385 7.72 13.64 -32.99
N GLY A 386 8.74 13.50 -33.85
CA GLY A 386 9.96 14.33 -33.73
C GLY A 386 9.69 15.84 -33.85
N GLU A 387 8.59 16.22 -34.51
CA GLU A 387 8.13 17.61 -34.57
C GLU A 387 7.64 18.10 -33.19
N GLU A 388 6.87 17.31 -32.46
CA GLU A 388 6.42 17.63 -31.10
C GLU A 388 7.58 17.71 -30.11
N GLN A 389 8.56 16.80 -30.21
CA GLN A 389 9.78 16.85 -29.38
C GLN A 389 10.61 18.11 -29.65
N GLN A 390 10.75 18.50 -30.91
CA GLN A 390 11.45 19.74 -31.27
C GLN A 390 10.65 20.98 -30.83
N GLN A 391 9.33 20.89 -30.84
CA GLN A 391 8.43 21.94 -30.43
C GLN A 391 8.50 22.20 -28.92
N ILE A 392 8.41 21.16 -28.09
CA ILE A 392 8.49 21.32 -26.63
C ILE A 392 9.86 21.89 -26.23
N LYS A 393 10.94 21.45 -26.90
CA LYS A 393 12.26 22.03 -26.70
C LYS A 393 12.27 23.54 -26.98
N LYS A 394 11.67 23.98 -28.09
CA LYS A 394 11.57 25.42 -28.43
C LYS A 394 10.76 26.19 -27.38
N VAL A 395 9.65 25.64 -26.88
CA VAL A 395 8.85 26.27 -25.81
C VAL A 395 9.70 26.47 -24.56
N PHE A 396 10.44 25.45 -24.12
CA PHE A 396 11.33 25.56 -22.97
C PHE A 396 12.49 26.54 -23.22
N ASP A 397 13.05 26.59 -24.42
CA ASP A 397 14.09 27.55 -24.80
C ASP A 397 13.58 29.00 -24.74
N GLU A 398 12.33 29.25 -25.15
CA GLU A 398 11.66 30.56 -25.06
C GLU A 398 11.29 30.96 -23.62
N LEU A 399 11.03 29.99 -22.74
CA LEU A 399 10.76 30.17 -21.32
C LEU A 399 12.06 30.24 -20.49
N CYS A 400 13.00 31.07 -20.94
CA CYS A 400 14.30 31.18 -20.30
C CYS A 400 14.19 31.74 -18.85
N PRO A 401 14.80 31.08 -17.85
CA PRO A 401 14.80 31.54 -16.47
C PRO A 401 15.71 32.77 -16.24
N PRO A 402 15.49 33.54 -15.16
CA PRO A 402 16.39 34.64 -14.78
C PRO A 402 17.66 34.14 -14.06
N PRO A 403 18.78 34.89 -14.11
CA PRO A 403 20.05 34.54 -13.45
C PRO A 403 19.98 34.31 -11.93
N ARG A 404 18.96 34.91 -11.28
CA ARG A 404 18.74 34.85 -9.82
C ARG A 404 17.89 33.65 -9.38
N LEU A 405 17.51 32.77 -10.30
CA LEU A 405 16.75 31.58 -9.96
C LEU A 405 17.53 30.72 -8.96
N GLU A 406 16.89 30.33 -7.85
CA GLU A 406 17.48 29.50 -6.79
C GLU A 406 16.98 28.05 -6.83
N TYR A 407 15.75 27.83 -7.31
CA TYR A 407 15.09 26.54 -7.37
C TYR A 407 14.44 26.32 -8.73
N LEU A 408 14.72 25.17 -9.34
CA LEU A 408 14.14 24.74 -10.61
C LEU A 408 13.52 23.34 -10.46
N TYR A 409 12.28 23.22 -10.90
CA TYR A 409 11.58 21.94 -11.05
C TYR A 409 11.11 21.78 -12.49
N ILE A 410 11.47 20.67 -13.11
CA ILE A 410 11.00 20.29 -14.45
C ILE A 410 10.33 18.93 -14.32
N LYS A 411 9.12 18.78 -14.86
CA LYS A 411 8.42 17.50 -14.91
C LYS A 411 7.88 17.21 -16.30
N GLY A 412 8.02 15.96 -16.75
CA GLY A 412 7.38 15.45 -17.96
C GLY A 412 8.01 15.97 -19.25
N TYR A 413 9.25 16.46 -19.20
CA TYR A 413 9.90 16.97 -20.40
C TYR A 413 10.26 15.84 -21.36
N PHE A 414 9.68 15.87 -22.56
CA PHE A 414 9.79 14.81 -23.57
C PHE A 414 10.64 15.19 -24.79
N GLY A 415 11.48 16.23 -24.70
CA GLY A 415 12.45 16.55 -25.76
C GLY A 415 13.69 15.65 -25.72
N GLU A 416 14.25 15.32 -26.89
CA GLU A 416 15.42 14.42 -27.01
C GLU A 416 16.69 14.95 -26.32
N ARG A 417 16.80 16.27 -26.17
CA ARG A 417 17.92 16.97 -25.53
C ARG A 417 17.42 17.97 -24.49
N PRO A 418 18.19 18.28 -23.45
CA PRO A 418 17.82 19.30 -22.48
C PRO A 418 17.64 20.69 -23.13
N PRO A 419 16.86 21.59 -22.50
CA PRO A 419 16.79 23.00 -22.87
C PRO A 419 18.17 23.66 -22.98
N GLY A 420 18.35 24.54 -23.97
CA GLY A 420 19.65 25.15 -24.29
C GLY A 420 20.27 25.93 -23.12
N TRP A 421 19.44 26.57 -22.30
CA TRP A 421 19.88 27.30 -21.11
C TRP A 421 20.31 26.40 -19.93
N LEU A 422 20.00 25.09 -19.96
CA LEU A 422 20.59 24.09 -19.04
C LEU A 422 21.91 23.51 -19.54
N MET A 423 22.16 23.59 -20.85
CA MET A 423 23.35 23.01 -21.50
C MET A 423 24.53 23.99 -21.51
N SER A 424 24.27 25.29 -21.70
CA SER A 424 25.35 26.28 -21.80
C SER A 424 25.05 27.55 -21.00
N SER A 425 26.04 27.94 -20.19
CA SER A 425 26.07 29.23 -19.48
C SER A 425 26.13 30.43 -20.41
N SER A 426 26.41 30.23 -21.71
CA SER A 426 26.34 31.29 -22.73
C SER A 426 24.91 31.77 -23.01
N PHE A 427 23.89 30.96 -22.71
CA PHE A 427 22.48 31.37 -22.85
C PHE A 427 22.08 32.27 -21.68
N VAL A 428 22.18 31.74 -20.45
CA VAL A 428 21.89 32.45 -19.21
C VAL A 428 22.83 31.95 -18.12
N PRO A 429 23.53 32.85 -17.40
CA PRO A 429 24.34 32.46 -16.26
C PRO A 429 23.44 32.23 -15.04
N LEU A 430 23.09 30.97 -14.76
CA LEU A 430 22.27 30.54 -13.63
C LEU A 430 23.05 30.56 -12.30
N GLU A 431 23.69 31.68 -12.00
CA GLU A 431 24.67 31.81 -10.91
C GLU A 431 24.07 31.62 -9.52
N SER A 432 22.75 31.77 -9.34
CA SER A 432 22.11 31.61 -8.03
C SER A 432 21.45 30.24 -7.82
N LEU A 433 21.51 29.34 -8.82
CA LEU A 433 20.76 28.09 -8.80
C LEU A 433 21.37 27.12 -7.78
N ARG A 434 20.53 26.68 -6.83
CA ARG A 434 20.93 25.85 -5.68
C ARG A 434 20.32 24.47 -5.70
N ILE A 435 19.07 24.36 -6.17
CA ILE A 435 18.29 23.13 -6.11
C ILE A 435 17.65 22.88 -7.47
N ILE A 436 17.90 21.68 -8.01
CA ILE A 436 17.32 21.24 -9.28
C ILE A 436 16.66 19.88 -9.08
N PHE A 437 15.41 19.80 -9.49
CA PHE A 437 14.63 18.57 -9.58
C PHE A 437 14.17 18.39 -11.02
N ILE A 438 14.40 17.22 -11.58
CA ILE A 438 13.93 16.87 -12.91
C ILE A 438 13.27 15.50 -12.85
N ASP A 439 11.98 15.48 -13.11
CA ASP A 439 11.16 14.27 -13.09
C ASP A 439 10.66 13.96 -14.51
N ASP A 440 10.56 12.69 -14.87
CA ASP A 440 9.96 12.21 -16.13
C ASP A 440 10.65 12.76 -17.40
N LEU A 441 11.91 12.39 -17.62
CA LEU A 441 12.67 12.68 -18.84
C LEU A 441 12.53 11.56 -19.88
N ALA A 442 11.37 11.45 -20.51
CA ALA A 442 11.00 10.29 -21.31
C ALA A 442 11.98 9.96 -22.46
N TRP A 443 12.32 10.93 -23.30
CA TRP A 443 13.21 10.74 -24.47
C TRP A 443 14.56 11.43 -24.35
N CYS A 444 14.87 12.02 -23.20
CA CYS A 444 16.14 12.74 -23.05
C CYS A 444 17.31 11.75 -23.05
N THR A 445 18.26 11.93 -23.97
CA THR A 445 19.37 10.97 -24.17
C THR A 445 20.63 11.30 -23.38
N GLN A 446 20.71 12.50 -22.79
CA GLN A 446 21.89 12.99 -22.11
C GLN A 446 21.51 13.87 -20.90
N LEU A 447 22.36 13.86 -19.89
CA LEU A 447 22.26 14.78 -18.76
C LEU A 447 22.63 16.21 -19.19
N PRO A 448 22.10 17.25 -18.53
CA PRO A 448 22.51 18.62 -18.82
C PRO A 448 23.95 18.85 -18.31
N ASP A 449 24.88 19.02 -19.24
CA ASP A 449 26.32 19.20 -18.99
C ASP A 449 26.67 20.59 -18.43
N GLY A 450 25.86 21.61 -18.71
CA GLY A 450 26.01 22.96 -18.15
C GLY A 450 25.91 23.04 -16.62
N LEU A 451 25.38 22.02 -15.96
CA LEU A 451 25.22 21.97 -14.50
C LEU A 451 26.55 21.94 -13.74
N CYS A 452 27.59 21.38 -14.36
CA CYS A 452 28.89 21.18 -13.71
C CYS A 452 29.59 22.49 -13.30
N HIS A 453 29.19 23.62 -13.90
CA HIS A 453 29.76 24.95 -13.65
C HIS A 453 28.95 25.82 -12.69
N LEU A 454 27.80 25.34 -12.19
CA LEU A 454 26.95 26.13 -11.32
C LEU A 454 27.61 26.33 -9.93
N PRO A 455 27.91 27.57 -9.52
CA PRO A 455 28.76 27.83 -8.36
C PRO A 455 28.06 27.63 -7.00
N TYR A 456 26.72 27.52 -6.99
CA TYR A 456 25.93 27.36 -5.77
C TYR A 456 25.01 26.15 -5.80
N LEU A 457 25.13 25.26 -6.79
CA LEU A 457 24.33 24.05 -6.84
C LEU A 457 24.64 23.19 -5.62
N GLU A 458 23.64 22.96 -4.77
CA GLU A 458 23.72 22.23 -3.50
C GLU A 458 23.05 20.86 -3.61
N PHE A 459 21.98 20.76 -4.41
CA PHE A 459 21.19 19.55 -4.59
C PHE A 459 20.80 19.35 -6.06
N PHE A 460 20.90 18.11 -6.54
CA PHE A 460 20.49 17.71 -7.87
C PHE A 460 19.79 16.35 -7.85
N GLN A 461 18.58 16.29 -8.39
CA GLN A 461 17.83 15.05 -8.56
C GLN A 461 17.35 14.86 -10.00
N ILE A 462 17.50 13.62 -10.46
CA ILE A 462 16.76 13.09 -11.60
C ILE A 462 15.94 11.89 -11.13
N ASP A 463 14.65 11.91 -11.46
CA ASP A 463 13.74 10.80 -11.24
C ASP A 463 13.07 10.41 -12.57
N ARG A 464 13.24 9.14 -12.97
CA ARG A 464 12.75 8.54 -14.22
C ARG A 464 13.29 9.21 -15.48
N ALA A 465 14.38 8.66 -16.02
CA ALA A 465 14.98 9.09 -17.30
C ALA A 465 15.38 7.87 -18.15
N PRO A 466 14.41 7.16 -18.75
CA PRO A 466 14.64 5.84 -19.35
C PRO A 466 15.50 5.88 -20.61
N ALA A 467 15.58 6.99 -21.34
CA ALA A 467 16.37 7.08 -22.57
C ALA A 467 17.88 7.33 -22.36
N ILE A 468 18.32 7.60 -21.13
CA ILE A 468 19.74 7.83 -20.82
C ILE A 468 20.43 6.48 -20.66
N LYS A 469 21.33 6.16 -21.58
CA LYS A 469 22.10 4.89 -21.59
C LYS A 469 23.51 5.02 -21.05
N ARG A 470 24.15 6.17 -21.29
CA ARG A 470 25.53 6.47 -20.89
C ARG A 470 25.61 7.87 -20.30
N VAL A 471 26.31 8.00 -19.18
CA VAL A 471 26.73 9.29 -18.61
C VAL A 471 28.24 9.38 -18.81
N GLY A 472 28.65 10.16 -19.81
CA GLY A 472 30.06 10.32 -20.16
C GLY A 472 30.78 11.43 -19.39
N SER A 473 32.05 11.63 -19.73
CA SER A 473 32.89 12.67 -19.14
C SER A 473 32.41 14.10 -19.47
N GLU A 474 31.57 14.27 -20.49
CA GLU A 474 30.90 15.54 -20.83
C GLU A 474 30.07 16.12 -19.67
N PHE A 475 29.52 15.26 -18.80
CA PHE A 475 28.78 15.71 -17.62
C PHE A 475 29.70 16.36 -16.56
N MET A 476 30.99 16.00 -16.59
CA MET A 476 32.02 16.49 -15.68
C MET A 476 32.88 17.60 -16.31
N LEU A 477 32.98 17.60 -17.63
CA LEU A 477 33.84 18.46 -18.44
C LEU A 477 33.02 19.06 -19.59
N SER A 478 32.67 20.35 -19.50
CA SER A 478 32.14 21.04 -20.67
C SER A 478 33.21 21.17 -21.75
N TYR A 479 32.85 20.85 -22.99
CA TYR A 479 33.69 21.02 -24.19
C TYR A 479 34.21 22.46 -24.42
N HIS A 480 33.69 23.45 -23.67
CA HIS A 480 33.91 24.86 -23.93
C HIS A 480 34.83 25.59 -22.94
N HIS A 481 35.22 24.98 -21.82
CA HIS A 481 36.07 25.65 -20.82
C HIS A 481 37.05 24.71 -20.09
N HIS A 482 38.36 24.92 -20.31
CA HIS A 482 39.40 24.45 -19.40
C HIS A 482 39.42 25.34 -18.14
N SER A 483 38.46 25.13 -17.25
CA SER A 483 38.47 25.79 -15.94
C SER A 483 39.47 25.06 -15.03
N PRO A 484 40.35 25.77 -14.30
CA PRO A 484 41.24 25.16 -13.30
C PRO A 484 40.50 24.74 -12.03
N HIS A 485 39.19 24.99 -11.94
CA HIS A 485 38.38 24.69 -10.76
C HIS A 485 37.62 23.37 -10.90
N PRO A 486 37.44 22.63 -9.80
CA PRO A 486 36.69 21.38 -9.81
C PRO A 486 35.22 21.62 -10.19
N SER A 487 34.66 20.67 -10.94
CA SER A 487 33.24 20.67 -11.30
C SER A 487 32.36 20.38 -10.07
N PHE A 488 31.14 20.93 -10.05
CA PHE A 488 30.17 20.75 -8.95
C PHE A 488 30.70 21.16 -7.56
N GLN A 489 31.24 22.38 -7.44
CA GLN A 489 31.97 22.85 -6.25
C GLN A 489 31.20 22.83 -4.94
N ARG A 490 29.86 22.92 -4.99
CA ARG A 490 28.99 23.03 -3.82
C ARG A 490 27.96 21.92 -3.69
N LEU A 491 27.94 20.96 -4.63
CA LEU A 491 26.93 19.90 -4.64
C LEU A 491 27.15 19.00 -3.43
N ARG A 492 26.14 18.88 -2.57
CA ARG A 492 26.16 18.10 -1.33
C ARG A 492 25.40 16.80 -1.45
N GLU A 493 24.31 16.81 -2.22
CA GLU A 493 23.43 15.66 -2.37
C GLU A 493 23.08 15.49 -3.85
N MET A 494 23.16 14.24 -4.32
CA MET A 494 22.83 13.87 -5.69
C MET A 494 22.01 12.59 -5.72
N ASN A 495 20.82 12.65 -6.32
CA ASN A 495 19.89 11.53 -6.39
C ASN A 495 19.59 11.19 -7.87
N LEU A 496 19.94 9.97 -8.28
CA LEU A 496 19.72 9.46 -9.64
C LEU A 496 18.84 8.21 -9.55
N ILE A 497 17.56 8.39 -9.89
CA ILE A 497 16.48 7.43 -9.62
C ILE A 497 15.77 7.09 -10.94
N GLY A 498 15.45 5.80 -11.16
CA GLY A 498 14.64 5.37 -12.30
C GLY A 498 15.30 5.58 -13.66
N MET A 499 16.64 5.58 -13.73
CA MET A 499 17.41 5.64 -14.98
C MET A 499 17.57 4.22 -15.55
N VAL A 500 16.46 3.62 -15.96
CA VAL A 500 16.34 2.15 -16.16
C VAL A 500 17.10 1.57 -17.36
N GLN A 501 17.61 2.38 -18.28
CA GLN A 501 18.51 1.95 -19.36
C GLN A 501 19.96 2.41 -19.16
N TRP A 502 20.27 3.03 -18.02
CA TRP A 502 21.61 3.56 -17.75
C TRP A 502 22.58 2.44 -17.40
N GLU A 503 23.51 2.15 -18.32
CA GLU A 503 24.46 1.03 -18.22
C GLU A 503 25.89 1.50 -17.91
N GLU A 504 26.27 2.68 -18.38
CA GLU A 504 27.65 3.16 -18.39
C GLU A 504 27.79 4.52 -17.72
N TRP A 505 28.72 4.64 -16.77
CA TRP A 505 29.11 5.90 -16.15
C TRP A 505 30.63 6.08 -16.23
N GLU A 506 31.08 6.98 -17.09
CA GLU A 506 32.50 7.19 -17.38
C GLU A 506 33.03 8.42 -16.66
N TRP A 507 33.97 8.23 -15.73
CA TRP A 507 34.68 9.31 -15.07
C TRP A 507 36.07 8.87 -14.59
N GLU A 508 37.10 9.47 -15.18
CA GLU A 508 38.51 9.19 -14.92
C GLU A 508 38.99 9.71 -13.55
N GLU A 509 39.94 9.01 -12.93
CA GLU A 509 40.48 9.34 -11.60
C GLU A 509 41.09 10.73 -11.48
N HIS A 510 41.61 11.29 -12.57
CA HIS A 510 42.33 12.57 -12.55
C HIS A 510 41.39 13.79 -12.69
N VAL A 511 40.13 13.57 -13.08
CA VAL A 511 39.15 14.65 -13.33
C VAL A 511 38.55 15.08 -11.99
N GLN A 512 38.90 16.29 -11.54
CA GLN A 512 38.46 16.81 -10.24
C GLN A 512 36.99 17.24 -10.29
N ALA A 513 36.16 16.61 -9.47
CA ALA A 513 34.77 17.00 -9.31
C ALA A 513 34.17 16.54 -7.97
N PHE A 514 33.01 17.11 -7.63
CA PHE A 514 32.25 16.79 -6.43
C PHE A 514 33.07 16.91 -5.12
N PRO A 515 33.81 18.01 -4.89
CA PRO A 515 34.71 18.13 -3.74
C PRO A 515 33.99 18.13 -2.38
N VAL A 516 32.67 18.40 -2.34
CA VAL A 516 31.87 18.50 -1.12
C VAL A 516 30.61 17.63 -1.14
N LEU A 517 30.50 16.70 -2.10
CA LEU A 517 29.38 15.75 -2.17
C LEU A 517 29.42 14.86 -0.94
N ARG A 518 28.32 14.83 -0.19
CA ARG A 518 28.16 14.07 1.06
C ARG A 518 27.28 12.85 0.88
N GLU A 519 26.23 12.99 0.10
CA GLU A 519 25.17 11.98 -0.06
C GLU A 519 24.96 11.68 -1.54
N LEU A 520 24.99 10.39 -1.89
CA LEU A 520 24.72 9.90 -3.23
C LEU A 520 23.70 8.76 -3.18
N MET A 521 22.58 8.93 -3.88
CA MET A 521 21.57 7.89 -4.03
C MET A 521 21.49 7.43 -5.48
N LEU A 522 21.64 6.12 -5.69
CA LEU A 522 21.44 5.45 -6.97
C LEU A 522 20.33 4.42 -6.82
N LYS A 523 19.24 4.56 -7.58
CA LYS A 523 18.07 3.69 -7.44
C LYS A 523 17.45 3.32 -8.78
N HIS A 524 17.11 2.04 -8.96
CA HIS A 524 16.46 1.51 -10.18
C HIS A 524 17.21 1.89 -11.48
N CYS A 525 18.45 1.40 -11.63
CA CYS A 525 19.26 1.58 -12.85
C CYS A 525 20.03 0.29 -13.22
N LYS A 526 20.75 0.28 -14.36
CA LYS A 526 21.45 -0.90 -14.90
C LYS A 526 22.97 -0.74 -14.94
N LEU A 527 23.51 0.02 -13.99
CA LEU A 527 24.94 0.34 -13.95
C LEU A 527 25.80 -0.91 -13.72
N LYS A 528 26.74 -1.14 -14.65
CA LYS A 528 27.70 -2.25 -14.55
C LYS A 528 28.80 -1.99 -13.51
N CYS A 529 29.23 -0.74 -13.38
CA CYS A 529 30.23 -0.32 -12.41
C CYS A 529 30.07 1.16 -12.05
N LEU A 530 30.60 1.54 -10.88
CA LEU A 530 30.78 2.95 -10.51
C LEU A 530 32.12 3.47 -11.05
N PRO A 531 32.21 4.72 -11.51
CA PRO A 531 33.43 5.23 -12.10
C PRO A 531 34.56 5.38 -11.06
N PRO A 532 35.83 5.09 -11.42
CA PRO A 532 36.98 5.28 -10.52
C PRO A 532 37.18 6.72 -10.03
N GLY A 533 36.79 7.71 -10.85
CA GLY A 533 36.76 9.12 -10.46
C GLY A 533 35.92 9.40 -9.22
N LEU A 534 34.78 8.71 -9.08
CA LEU A 534 33.88 8.90 -7.93
C LEU A 534 34.55 8.45 -6.63
N ALA A 535 35.18 7.28 -6.62
CA ALA A 535 35.87 6.77 -5.44
C ALA A 535 37.10 7.63 -5.05
N SER A 536 37.81 8.18 -6.03
CA SER A 536 39.08 8.91 -5.81
C SER A 536 38.91 10.42 -5.54
N GLN A 537 37.90 11.06 -6.13
CA GLN A 537 37.74 12.53 -6.09
C GLN A 537 36.61 13.01 -5.19
N ALA A 538 35.55 12.23 -4.97
CA ALA A 538 34.45 12.59 -4.06
C ALA A 538 34.85 12.39 -2.58
N LYS A 539 35.87 13.12 -2.13
CA LYS A 539 36.54 12.95 -0.82
C LYS A 539 35.70 13.33 0.39
N ALA A 540 34.53 13.93 0.18
CA ALA A 540 33.57 14.30 1.21
C ALA A 540 32.37 13.34 1.28
N LEU A 541 32.33 12.29 0.44
CA LEU A 541 31.19 11.38 0.37
C LEU A 541 31.12 10.57 1.66
N GLU A 542 30.08 10.83 2.46
CA GLU A 542 29.83 10.25 3.77
C GLU A 542 28.78 9.13 3.69
N GLU A 543 27.76 9.29 2.84
CA GLU A 543 26.65 8.34 2.68
C GLU A 543 26.43 7.95 1.22
N LEU A 544 26.29 6.64 0.99
CA LEU A 544 26.02 6.07 -0.33
C LEU A 544 24.88 5.05 -0.21
N SER A 545 23.77 5.30 -0.89
CA SER A 545 22.63 4.38 -0.96
C SER A 545 22.47 3.86 -2.38
N ILE A 546 22.54 2.54 -2.55
CA ILE A 546 22.44 1.85 -3.84
C ILE A 546 21.29 0.86 -3.73
N GLN A 547 20.24 1.06 -4.52
CA GLN A 547 19.01 0.28 -4.43
C GLN A 547 18.57 -0.25 -5.79
N ASN A 548 18.42 -1.56 -5.93
CA ASN A 548 17.98 -2.22 -7.17
C ASN A 548 18.77 -1.75 -8.40
N VAL A 549 20.10 -1.79 -8.30
CA VAL A 549 21.02 -1.55 -9.41
C VAL A 549 21.40 -2.89 -10.04
N GLN A 550 20.96 -3.09 -11.27
CA GLN A 550 21.18 -4.33 -12.01
C GLN A 550 22.56 -4.32 -12.67
N GLY A 551 23.30 -5.44 -12.59
CA GLY A 551 24.62 -5.57 -13.19
C GLY A 551 25.81 -5.02 -12.40
N LEU A 552 25.60 -4.37 -11.25
CA LEU A 552 26.68 -3.86 -10.40
C LEU A 552 27.38 -5.01 -9.66
N VAL A 553 28.61 -5.35 -10.07
CA VAL A 553 29.35 -6.52 -9.54
C VAL A 553 30.17 -6.21 -8.28
N SER A 554 30.77 -5.01 -8.20
CA SER A 554 31.65 -4.64 -7.09
C SER A 554 31.55 -3.18 -6.68
N LEU A 555 31.86 -2.91 -5.41
CA LEU A 555 31.99 -1.58 -4.83
C LEU A 555 33.30 -1.48 -4.06
N GLU A 556 34.21 -0.63 -4.52
CA GLU A 556 35.60 -0.62 -4.03
C GLU A 556 36.16 0.80 -3.86
N ASN A 557 37.06 0.96 -2.89
CA ASN A 557 37.99 2.11 -2.76
C ASN A 557 37.38 3.47 -2.32
N PHE A 558 36.24 3.51 -1.63
CA PHE A 558 35.69 4.76 -1.09
C PHE A 558 36.28 5.11 0.29
N ALA A 559 37.28 5.99 0.31
CA ALA A 559 38.05 6.30 1.52
C ALA A 559 37.30 7.15 2.56
N SER A 560 36.32 7.97 2.14
CA SER A 560 35.58 8.88 3.01
C SER A 560 34.27 8.31 3.56
N LEU A 561 33.78 7.21 2.98
CA LEU A 561 32.44 6.68 3.22
C LEU A 561 32.24 6.22 4.67
N VAL A 562 31.16 6.69 5.30
CA VAL A 562 30.79 6.43 6.70
C VAL A 562 29.58 5.52 6.79
N GLU A 563 28.60 5.70 5.91
CA GLU A 563 27.37 4.92 5.84
C GLU A 563 27.16 4.39 4.42
N LEU A 564 26.92 3.07 4.31
CA LEU A 564 26.64 2.40 3.05
C LEU A 564 25.35 1.60 3.20
N GLU A 565 24.42 1.85 2.29
CA GLU A 565 23.18 1.09 2.18
C GLU A 565 23.11 0.42 0.80
N VAL A 566 22.93 -0.90 0.81
CA VAL A 566 22.85 -1.73 -0.39
C VAL A 566 21.59 -2.57 -0.29
N ILE A 567 20.59 -2.26 -1.13
CA ILE A 567 19.26 -2.90 -1.08
C ILE A 567 18.92 -3.53 -2.42
N VAL A 568 18.57 -4.82 -2.45
CA VAL A 568 18.08 -5.55 -3.64
C VAL A 568 19.08 -5.49 -4.81
N ASN A 569 20.39 -5.51 -4.51
CA ASN A 569 21.43 -5.56 -5.55
C ASN A 569 21.84 -7.02 -5.77
N VAL A 570 21.12 -7.69 -6.65
CA VAL A 570 21.20 -9.14 -6.87
C VAL A 570 22.51 -9.60 -7.50
N ASP A 571 23.24 -8.71 -8.17
CA ASP A 571 24.51 -9.00 -8.85
C ASP A 571 25.75 -8.59 -8.05
N LEU A 572 25.58 -7.93 -6.90
CA LEU A 572 26.72 -7.45 -6.11
C LEU A 572 27.43 -8.62 -5.43
N GLU A 573 28.69 -8.84 -5.81
CA GLU A 573 29.52 -9.94 -5.30
C GLU A 573 30.53 -9.50 -4.25
N ARG A 574 31.00 -8.24 -4.34
CA ARG A 574 32.16 -7.75 -3.56
C ARG A 574 31.98 -6.32 -3.07
N VAL A 575 32.27 -6.09 -1.80
CA VAL A 575 32.41 -4.76 -1.18
C VAL A 575 33.76 -4.69 -0.47
N THR A 576 34.68 -3.85 -0.95
CA THR A 576 36.04 -3.83 -0.41
C THR A 576 36.64 -2.44 -0.22
N ASN A 577 37.61 -2.33 0.70
CA ASN A 577 38.42 -1.13 0.93
C ASN A 577 37.60 0.13 1.25
N LEU A 578 36.87 0.08 2.36
CA LEU A 578 36.07 1.19 2.89
C LEU A 578 36.54 1.54 4.32
N PRO A 579 37.70 2.21 4.45
CA PRO A 579 38.44 2.31 5.72
C PRO A 579 37.73 3.12 6.82
N ARG A 580 36.77 3.97 6.45
CA ARG A 580 36.00 4.83 7.38
C ARG A 580 34.56 4.37 7.63
N LEU A 581 34.16 3.25 7.03
CA LEU A 581 32.78 2.77 7.10
C LEU A 581 32.41 2.39 8.53
N GLN A 582 31.40 3.06 9.09
CA GLN A 582 30.91 2.82 10.45
C GLN A 582 29.57 2.09 10.47
N LYS A 583 28.73 2.31 9.45
CA LYS A 583 27.41 1.69 9.32
C LYS A 583 27.26 1.06 7.95
N LEU A 584 26.79 -0.18 7.93
CA LEU A 584 26.52 -0.92 6.71
C LEU A 584 25.15 -1.57 6.83
N THR A 585 24.26 -1.29 5.88
CA THR A 585 22.96 -1.96 5.72
C THR A 585 22.98 -2.73 4.42
N ILE A 586 22.76 -4.04 4.49
CA ILE A 586 22.63 -4.93 3.33
C ILE A 586 21.25 -5.58 3.39
N ARG A 587 20.47 -5.43 2.34
CA ARG A 587 19.15 -6.06 2.21
C ARG A 587 19.04 -6.82 0.90
N ALA A 588 18.65 -8.09 0.94
CA ALA A 588 18.40 -8.92 -0.25
C ALA A 588 19.52 -8.84 -1.31
N CYS A 589 20.77 -9.12 -0.92
CA CYS A 589 21.94 -9.14 -1.80
C CYS A 589 22.58 -10.54 -1.81
N PRO A 590 21.94 -11.54 -2.44
CA PRO A 590 22.26 -12.96 -2.27
C PRO A 590 23.64 -13.38 -2.80
N LYS A 591 24.20 -12.64 -3.78
CA LYS A 591 25.52 -12.96 -4.37
C LYS A 591 26.71 -12.37 -3.60
N LEU A 592 26.48 -11.53 -2.58
CA LEU A 592 27.55 -10.87 -1.85
C LEU A 592 28.37 -11.90 -1.05
N LYS A 593 29.61 -12.13 -1.48
CA LYS A 593 30.52 -13.13 -0.89
C LYS A 593 31.70 -12.52 -0.18
N VAL A 594 32.09 -11.30 -0.53
CA VAL A 594 33.32 -10.66 -0.04
C VAL A 594 33.00 -9.31 0.58
N LEU A 595 33.34 -9.16 1.86
CA LEU A 595 33.28 -7.91 2.62
C LEU A 595 34.59 -7.73 3.39
N GLU A 596 35.51 -6.92 2.85
CA GLU A 596 36.88 -6.78 3.37
C GLU A 596 37.33 -5.33 3.43
N GLY A 597 38.32 -5.01 4.28
CA GLY A 597 38.86 -3.65 4.38
C GLY A 597 37.90 -2.64 5.03
N VAL A 598 37.11 -3.08 6.02
CA VAL A 598 36.16 -2.27 6.81
C VAL A 598 36.52 -2.23 8.31
N PRO A 599 37.72 -1.73 8.69
CA PRO A 599 38.30 -1.90 10.03
C PRO A 599 37.56 -1.17 11.17
N VAL A 600 36.79 -0.13 10.87
CA VAL A 600 36.09 0.70 11.88
C VAL A 600 34.57 0.47 11.93
N LEU A 601 34.08 -0.58 11.27
CA LEU A 601 32.65 -0.92 11.20
C LEU A 601 32.07 -1.06 12.62
N GLN A 602 31.06 -0.25 12.94
CA GLN A 602 30.41 -0.26 14.26
C GLN A 602 29.05 -0.95 14.24
N ARG A 603 28.29 -0.76 13.16
CA ARG A 603 26.94 -1.31 13.01
C ARG A 603 26.82 -2.00 11.66
N LEU A 604 26.39 -3.25 11.68
CA LEU A 604 26.03 -4.01 10.50
C LEU A 604 24.57 -4.43 10.62
N LYS A 605 23.76 -4.12 9.61
CA LYS A 605 22.37 -4.55 9.51
C LYS A 605 22.23 -5.45 8.27
N LEU A 606 21.87 -6.71 8.46
CA LEU A 606 21.58 -7.65 7.37
C LEU A 606 20.07 -7.94 7.38
N VAL A 607 19.42 -7.76 6.24
CA VAL A 607 17.98 -7.97 6.07
C VAL A 607 17.73 -8.90 4.90
N ASP A 608 17.49 -10.16 5.20
CA ASP A 608 17.16 -11.17 4.20
C ASP A 608 16.37 -12.29 4.90
N LEU A 609 15.05 -12.27 4.72
CA LEU A 609 14.14 -13.20 5.40
C LEU A 609 14.32 -14.65 4.93
N GLU A 610 14.96 -14.87 3.79
CA GLU A 610 15.27 -16.19 3.25
C GLU A 610 16.68 -16.67 3.64
N MET A 611 17.47 -15.84 4.33
CA MET A 611 18.83 -16.17 4.74
C MET A 611 18.85 -17.34 5.74
N GLU A 612 19.42 -18.46 5.31
CA GLU A 612 19.51 -19.71 6.09
C GLU A 612 20.80 -19.83 6.93
N THR A 613 21.87 -19.13 6.54
CA THR A 613 23.16 -19.14 7.24
C THR A 613 23.76 -17.74 7.34
N ILE A 614 24.53 -17.45 8.39
CA ILE A 614 25.28 -16.19 8.47
C ILE A 614 26.37 -16.21 7.39
N PRO A 615 26.55 -15.13 6.61
CA PRO A 615 27.55 -15.09 5.54
C PRO A 615 28.98 -15.33 6.03
N GLU A 616 29.78 -16.06 5.25
CA GLU A 616 31.15 -16.47 5.63
C GLU A 616 32.09 -15.28 5.87
N TYR A 617 31.89 -14.15 5.17
CA TYR A 617 32.69 -12.94 5.36
C TYR A 617 32.57 -12.35 6.78
N MET A 618 31.55 -12.74 7.55
CA MET A 618 31.39 -12.33 8.95
C MET A 618 32.59 -12.75 9.82
N GLY A 619 33.28 -13.85 9.48
CA GLY A 619 34.51 -14.25 10.17
C GLY A 619 35.68 -13.26 9.98
N GLY A 620 35.66 -12.45 8.92
CA GLY A 620 36.70 -11.48 8.58
C GLY A 620 36.47 -10.05 9.08
N ILE A 621 35.29 -9.77 9.66
CA ILE A 621 34.92 -8.44 10.16
C ILE A 621 34.60 -8.47 11.66
N ASN A 622 34.50 -7.32 12.31
CA ASN A 622 34.24 -7.26 13.75
C ASN A 622 33.35 -6.05 14.15
N PRO A 623 32.07 -6.03 13.75
CA PRO A 623 31.16 -4.97 14.14
C PRO A 623 30.86 -4.97 15.63
N ARG A 624 30.59 -3.79 16.22
CA ARG A 624 30.15 -3.69 17.63
C ARG A 624 28.69 -4.13 17.82
N HIS A 625 27.85 -3.84 16.83
CA HIS A 625 26.44 -4.18 16.81
C HIS A 625 26.10 -4.87 15.48
N LEU A 626 25.44 -6.01 15.57
CA LEU A 626 24.88 -6.74 14.44
C LEU A 626 23.37 -6.80 14.60
N GLU A 627 22.63 -6.33 13.60
CA GLU A 627 21.19 -6.49 13.51
C GLU A 627 20.87 -7.41 12.32
N LEU A 628 20.14 -8.49 12.56
CA LEU A 628 19.79 -9.50 11.55
C LEU A 628 18.27 -9.61 11.47
N TYR A 629 17.74 -9.63 10.24
CA TYR A 629 16.40 -10.10 9.94
C TYR A 629 16.57 -11.29 9.01
N CYS A 630 16.23 -12.49 9.50
CA CYS A 630 16.55 -13.75 8.85
C CYS A 630 15.41 -14.75 8.89
N SER A 631 15.60 -15.88 8.20
CA SER A 631 14.71 -17.03 8.30
C SER A 631 14.61 -17.51 9.75
N LEU A 632 13.48 -18.13 10.08
CA LEU A 632 13.26 -18.70 11.41
C LEU A 632 14.28 -19.82 11.70
N ALA A 633 14.70 -20.57 10.67
CA ALA A 633 15.73 -21.61 10.75
C ALA A 633 17.08 -21.04 11.21
N LEU A 634 17.55 -19.95 10.58
CA LEU A 634 18.78 -19.29 10.99
C LEU A 634 18.65 -18.69 12.40
N LEU A 635 17.50 -18.11 12.72
CA LEU A 635 17.25 -17.56 14.05
C LEU A 635 17.34 -18.64 15.13
N ALA A 636 16.76 -19.83 14.89
CA ALA A 636 16.84 -20.98 15.78
C ALA A 636 18.28 -21.50 15.92
N SER A 637 19.05 -21.48 14.83
CA SER A 637 20.48 -21.83 14.83
C SER A 637 21.32 -20.86 15.68
N ILE A 638 21.04 -19.55 15.61
CA ILE A 638 21.66 -18.53 16.45
C ILE A 638 21.24 -18.70 17.93
N ALA A 639 19.98 -19.07 18.18
CA ALA A 639 19.45 -19.32 19.52
C ALA A 639 20.13 -20.50 20.24
N ALA A 640 20.76 -21.43 19.51
CA ALA A 640 21.57 -22.50 20.10
C ALA A 640 22.87 -21.99 20.78
N GLY A 641 23.23 -20.72 20.56
CA GLY A 641 24.33 -20.06 21.26
C GLY A 641 25.66 -20.76 21.06
N LYS A 642 26.41 -20.99 22.14
CA LYS A 642 27.78 -21.57 22.12
C LYS A 642 27.90 -22.96 21.49
N TYR A 643 26.78 -23.66 21.31
CA TYR A 643 26.74 -25.00 20.73
C TYR A 643 26.14 -25.02 19.31
N GLY A 644 25.74 -23.85 18.79
CA GLY A 644 25.16 -23.70 17.45
C GLY A 644 26.21 -23.62 16.35
N PRO A 645 25.88 -24.04 15.11
CA PRO A 645 26.81 -24.04 13.98
C PRO A 645 27.22 -22.63 13.54
N GLU A 646 26.41 -21.61 13.83
CA GLU A 646 26.68 -20.22 13.49
C GLU A 646 27.55 -19.48 14.52
N TRP A 647 27.84 -20.10 15.68
CA TRP A 647 28.51 -19.44 16.80
C TRP A 647 29.83 -18.78 16.43
N ASP A 648 30.67 -19.45 15.65
CA ASP A 648 31.98 -18.94 15.28
C ASP A 648 31.92 -17.69 14.40
N LYS A 649 30.79 -17.48 13.70
CA LYS A 649 30.58 -16.35 12.80
C LYS A 649 30.16 -15.06 13.52
N PHE A 650 29.61 -15.13 14.74
CA PHE A 650 29.17 -13.92 15.47
C PHE A 650 29.68 -13.80 16.90
N ARG A 651 30.35 -14.81 17.47
CA ARG A 651 30.84 -14.80 18.87
C ARG A 651 31.69 -13.58 19.24
N HIS A 652 32.39 -13.00 18.27
CA HIS A 652 33.28 -11.85 18.44
C HIS A 652 32.52 -10.50 18.51
N VAL A 653 31.27 -10.46 18.04
CA VAL A 653 30.40 -9.26 18.04
C VAL A 653 29.92 -8.96 19.46
N LYS A 654 29.93 -7.68 19.88
CA LYS A 654 29.55 -7.31 21.25
C LYS A 654 28.05 -7.41 21.52
N HIS A 655 27.23 -6.98 20.57
CA HIS A 655 25.76 -6.99 20.67
C HIS A 655 25.17 -7.54 19.36
N VAL A 656 24.35 -8.58 19.44
CA VAL A 656 23.61 -9.10 18.29
C VAL A 656 22.12 -9.03 18.61
N LYS A 657 21.35 -8.51 17.66
CA LYS A 657 19.88 -8.54 17.67
C LYS A 657 19.45 -9.25 16.40
N ALA A 658 18.92 -10.46 16.51
CA ALA A 658 18.38 -11.20 15.39
C ALA A 658 16.87 -11.30 15.52
N TYR A 659 16.15 -11.14 14.42
CA TYR A 659 14.71 -11.19 14.35
C TYR A 659 14.26 -12.09 13.20
N SER A 660 13.09 -12.68 13.37
CA SER A 660 12.35 -13.36 12.30
C SER A 660 10.87 -12.97 12.40
N ASN A 661 10.21 -12.91 11.26
CA ASN A 661 8.82 -12.48 11.14
C ASN A 661 7.84 -13.63 11.45
N GLU A 662 6.63 -13.26 11.83
CA GLU A 662 5.43 -14.11 11.81
C GLU A 662 4.28 -13.16 11.44
N GLY A 663 3.70 -13.33 10.25
CA GLY A 663 2.75 -12.38 9.67
C GLY A 663 3.26 -10.92 9.65
N ASP A 664 2.45 -9.99 10.14
CA ASP A 664 2.73 -8.53 10.14
C ASP A 664 3.69 -8.05 11.24
N ASN A 665 4.16 -8.94 12.13
CA ASN A 665 5.09 -8.56 13.20
C ASN A 665 6.54 -8.93 12.83
N PRO A 666 7.35 -7.97 12.33
CA PRO A 666 8.72 -8.24 11.86
C PRO A 666 9.71 -8.56 12.99
N ARG A 667 9.29 -8.46 14.26
CA ARG A 667 10.11 -8.72 15.44
C ARG A 667 9.47 -9.75 16.37
N LYS A 668 8.57 -10.60 15.85
CA LYS A 668 7.88 -11.59 16.66
C LYS A 668 8.86 -12.52 17.36
N TRP A 669 9.77 -13.12 16.59
CA TRP A 669 10.81 -13.99 17.10
C TRP A 669 12.10 -13.22 17.22
N TYR A 670 12.83 -13.42 18.31
CA TYR A 670 14.07 -12.71 18.52
C TYR A 670 15.13 -13.54 19.24
N VAL A 671 16.38 -13.17 18.98
CA VAL A 671 17.55 -13.53 19.78
C VAL A 671 18.32 -12.25 20.08
N LEU A 672 18.51 -11.96 21.36
CA LEU A 672 19.32 -10.86 21.86
C LEU A 672 20.56 -11.45 22.53
N TYR A 673 21.73 -11.11 22.01
CA TYR A 673 23.01 -11.57 22.53
C TYR A 673 23.88 -10.39 22.96
N THR A 674 24.50 -10.51 24.13
CA THR A 674 25.56 -9.61 24.60
C THR A 674 26.78 -10.43 25.03
N ALA A 675 27.97 -10.02 24.60
CA ALA A 675 29.20 -10.77 24.85
C ALA A 675 29.73 -10.63 26.30
N THR A 676 29.57 -9.45 26.92
CA THR A 676 30.15 -9.13 28.24
C THR A 676 29.22 -8.24 29.09
N PRO A 677 28.60 -8.76 30.17
CA PRO A 677 28.54 -10.18 30.54
C PRO A 677 27.82 -11.02 29.46
N TYR A 678 28.16 -12.30 29.35
CA TYR A 678 27.49 -13.19 28.41
C TYR A 678 26.01 -13.30 28.78
N ASN A 679 25.13 -12.85 27.87
CA ASN A 679 23.69 -13.03 27.98
C ASN A 679 23.14 -13.39 26.60
N LEU A 680 22.25 -14.38 26.55
CA LEU A 680 21.53 -14.82 25.35
C LEU A 680 20.06 -14.96 25.73
N GLU A 681 19.25 -14.01 25.29
CA GLU A 681 17.82 -13.97 25.53
C GLU A 681 17.09 -14.30 24.22
N THR A 682 16.12 -15.20 24.27
CA THR A 682 15.34 -15.59 23.10
C THR A 682 13.97 -16.10 23.50
N ASN A 683 12.98 -15.90 22.63
CA ASN A 683 11.66 -16.49 22.75
C ASN A 683 11.46 -17.70 21.81
N VAL A 684 12.53 -18.20 21.17
CA VAL A 684 12.51 -19.43 20.36
C VAL A 684 12.60 -20.66 21.29
N SER A 685 11.60 -21.55 21.27
CA SER A 685 11.51 -22.69 22.20
C SER A 685 12.47 -23.85 21.85
N ARG A 686 13.07 -24.48 22.86
CA ARG A 686 13.92 -25.69 22.72
C ARG A 686 13.19 -26.90 22.13
N SER A 687 11.85 -26.96 22.22
CA SER A 687 11.05 -28.07 21.66
C SER A 687 11.06 -28.12 20.13
N PHE A 688 11.44 -27.02 19.46
CA PHE A 688 11.62 -26.95 18.01
C PHE A 688 12.88 -27.69 17.53
N LEU A 689 13.88 -27.88 18.40
CA LEU A 689 15.19 -28.46 18.05
C LEU A 689 15.19 -30.00 17.98
N SER A 690 14.07 -30.69 18.23
CA SER A 690 14.06 -32.14 18.52
C SER A 690 13.05 -33.02 17.75
N ARG A 691 12.51 -32.62 16.58
CA ARG A 691 11.53 -33.47 15.85
C ARG A 691 12.17 -34.35 14.76
N GLY A 692 12.07 -35.67 14.93
CA GLY A 692 12.38 -36.72 13.94
C GLY A 692 11.42 -36.74 12.73
N SER A 693 11.69 -37.58 11.71
CA SER A 693 11.02 -37.54 10.39
C SER A 693 9.55 -37.96 10.48
N LEU A 694 8.69 -37.25 9.74
CA LEU A 694 7.22 -37.34 9.74
C LEU A 694 6.67 -38.71 9.32
N SER A 695 7.44 -39.57 8.65
CA SER A 695 6.97 -40.87 8.13
C SER A 695 7.02 -42.02 9.13
N SER A 696 7.60 -41.83 10.32
CA SER A 696 7.82 -42.90 11.32
C SER A 696 6.70 -43.06 12.37
N PHE A 697 5.45 -42.76 12.01
CA PHE A 697 4.32 -43.05 12.91
C PHE A 697 4.11 -44.57 13.03
N GLU A 698 4.58 -45.17 14.12
CA GLU A 698 4.25 -46.56 14.50
C GLU A 698 2.77 -46.72 14.92
N ASP A 699 2.07 -45.61 15.19
CA ASP A 699 0.68 -45.58 15.63
C ASP A 699 -0.30 -45.23 14.49
N ALA A 700 -1.10 -46.22 14.07
CA ALA A 700 -2.07 -46.09 12.98
C ALA A 700 -3.21 -45.10 13.29
N GLN A 701 -3.65 -45.00 14.56
CA GLN A 701 -4.73 -44.06 14.94
C GLN A 701 -4.26 -42.61 14.82
N ARG A 702 -3.00 -42.35 15.17
CA ARG A 702 -2.42 -41.01 15.05
C ARG A 702 -2.21 -40.61 13.60
N PHE A 703 -1.79 -41.54 12.74
CA PHE A 703 -1.64 -41.30 11.29
C PHE A 703 -2.98 -40.91 10.63
N GLU A 704 -4.03 -41.68 10.89
CA GLU A 704 -5.37 -41.43 10.33
C GLU A 704 -5.99 -40.13 10.85
N SER A 705 -5.70 -39.76 12.11
CA SER A 705 -6.14 -38.46 12.68
C SER A 705 -5.48 -37.25 12.02
N VAL A 706 -4.26 -37.40 11.49
CA VAL A 706 -3.46 -36.30 10.91
C VAL A 706 -3.72 -36.16 9.41
N PHE A 707 -3.81 -37.28 8.67
CA PHE A 707 -3.92 -37.27 7.20
C PHE A 707 -5.33 -37.58 6.69
N LYS A 708 -6.30 -37.91 7.57
CA LYS A 708 -7.70 -38.24 7.23
C LYS A 708 -7.87 -39.35 6.17
N ILE A 709 -6.83 -40.16 5.92
CA ILE A 709 -6.81 -41.29 4.98
C ILE A 709 -6.10 -42.48 5.61
N THR A 710 -6.43 -43.70 5.17
CA THR A 710 -5.73 -44.89 5.66
C THR A 710 -4.32 -44.99 5.08
N LYS A 711 -3.47 -45.76 5.77
CA LYS A 711 -2.10 -46.06 5.30
C LYS A 711 -2.10 -46.79 3.94
N LYS A 712 -3.15 -47.56 3.64
CA LYS A 712 -3.35 -48.22 2.34
C LYS A 712 -3.56 -47.19 1.23
N THR A 713 -4.44 -46.21 1.45
CA THR A 713 -4.71 -45.11 0.52
C THR A 713 -3.47 -44.21 0.35
N PHE A 714 -2.77 -43.89 1.44
CA PHE A 714 -1.50 -43.14 1.38
C PHE A 714 -0.43 -43.87 0.56
N SER A 715 -0.30 -45.19 0.72
CA SER A 715 0.66 -46.00 -0.06
C SER A 715 0.29 -46.05 -1.53
N TYR A 716 -1.01 -46.11 -1.85
CA TYR A 716 -1.50 -46.01 -3.22
C TYR A 716 -1.14 -44.65 -3.85
N ILE A 717 -1.39 -43.54 -3.14
CA ILE A 717 -1.01 -42.19 -3.58
C ILE A 717 0.50 -42.10 -3.81
N CYS A 718 1.34 -42.59 -2.89
CA CYS A 718 2.79 -42.63 -3.06
C CYS A 718 3.23 -43.43 -4.30
N SER A 719 2.55 -44.55 -4.59
CA SER A 719 2.82 -45.35 -5.79
C SER A 719 2.37 -44.66 -7.08
N LEU A 720 1.27 -43.90 -7.03
CA LEU A 720 0.70 -43.17 -8.16
C LEU A 720 1.59 -41.99 -8.56
N VAL A 721 2.13 -41.26 -7.57
CA VAL A 721 3.01 -40.11 -7.78
C VAL A 721 4.50 -40.48 -7.84
N TYR A 722 4.82 -41.77 -8.06
CA TYR A 722 6.19 -42.26 -8.25
C TYR A 722 6.76 -41.88 -9.64
N VAL A 723 6.74 -40.59 -9.97
CA VAL A 723 7.12 -40.03 -11.29
C VAL A 723 8.46 -39.28 -11.23
N PRO A 724 9.17 -39.08 -12.36
CA PRO A 724 10.47 -38.43 -12.40
C PRO A 724 10.50 -37.01 -11.79
N SER A 725 9.43 -36.22 -11.96
CA SER A 725 9.32 -34.86 -11.42
C SER A 725 9.45 -34.80 -9.89
N LEU A 726 8.83 -35.75 -9.18
CA LEU A 726 8.98 -35.92 -7.72
C LEU A 726 10.29 -36.61 -7.32
N LYS A 727 10.99 -37.30 -8.23
CA LYS A 727 12.32 -37.90 -7.96
C LYS A 727 13.46 -36.90 -8.08
N ASP A 728 13.36 -35.92 -8.97
CA ASP A 728 14.38 -34.86 -9.13
C ASP A 728 14.45 -33.93 -7.90
N MET A 729 13.43 -34.02 -7.03
CA MET A 729 13.36 -33.33 -5.74
C MET A 729 14.11 -34.05 -4.59
N ASN A 730 15.03 -34.98 -4.87
CA ASN A 730 15.79 -35.69 -3.82
C ASN A 730 16.88 -34.82 -3.15
N SER A 731 17.11 -33.60 -3.66
CA SER A 731 18.03 -32.61 -3.08
C SER A 731 17.41 -31.78 -1.93
N TYR A 732 16.07 -31.81 -1.77
CA TYR A 732 15.40 -31.04 -0.72
C TYR A 732 15.53 -31.72 0.64
N THR A 733 15.72 -30.90 1.68
CA THR A 733 15.98 -31.36 3.04
C THR A 733 14.99 -30.74 4.03
N PHE A 734 14.79 -31.42 5.16
CA PHE A 734 14.21 -30.83 6.36
C PHE A 734 15.10 -29.68 6.87
N VAL A 735 14.54 -28.82 7.73
CA VAL A 735 15.26 -27.72 8.40
C VAL A 735 16.46 -28.24 9.23
N ASP A 736 16.49 -29.53 9.57
CA ASP A 736 17.60 -30.21 10.25
C ASP A 736 18.66 -30.82 9.30
N GLY A 737 18.52 -30.66 7.98
CA GLY A 737 19.46 -31.12 6.95
C GLY A 737 19.26 -32.56 6.46
N ARG A 738 18.25 -33.30 6.95
CA ARG A 738 17.93 -34.64 6.43
C ARG A 738 17.19 -34.57 5.10
N ALA A 739 17.55 -35.42 4.14
CA ALA A 739 16.87 -35.46 2.84
C ALA A 739 15.42 -35.96 2.95
N LEU A 740 14.51 -35.34 2.19
CA LEU A 740 13.11 -35.71 2.13
C LEU A 740 12.93 -36.98 1.28
N CYS A 741 12.39 -38.06 1.87
CA CYS A 741 11.97 -39.22 1.07
C CYS A 741 10.67 -38.93 0.32
N LEU A 742 10.26 -39.82 -0.59
CA LEU A 742 9.01 -39.64 -1.33
C LEU A 742 7.80 -39.59 -0.40
N GLU A 743 7.76 -40.45 0.61
CA GLU A 743 6.70 -40.52 1.60
C GLU A 743 6.65 -39.24 2.44
N ASP A 744 7.80 -38.65 2.79
CA ASP A 744 7.86 -37.38 3.51
C ASP A 744 7.31 -36.25 2.62
N ARG A 745 7.63 -36.20 1.33
CA ARG A 745 7.10 -35.20 0.38
C ARG A 745 5.59 -35.32 0.18
N VAL A 746 5.08 -36.55 0.03
CA VAL A 746 3.64 -36.80 -0.07
C VAL A 746 2.93 -36.43 1.22
N ALA A 747 3.51 -36.74 2.38
CA ALA A 747 2.97 -36.33 3.68
C ALA A 747 2.94 -34.80 3.83
N ILE A 748 3.98 -34.09 3.41
CA ILE A 748 4.04 -32.62 3.44
C ILE A 748 2.92 -32.02 2.59
N ALA A 749 2.81 -32.46 1.33
CA ALA A 749 1.81 -31.95 0.40
C ALA A 749 0.38 -32.23 0.89
N LEU A 750 0.10 -33.46 1.36
CA LEU A 750 -1.21 -33.80 1.92
C LEU A 750 -1.53 -32.99 3.18
N ARG A 751 -0.57 -32.85 4.11
CA ARG A 751 -0.79 -32.06 5.33
C ARG A 751 -1.05 -30.60 5.01
N ARG A 752 -0.39 -30.06 3.99
CA ARG A 752 -0.64 -28.72 3.48
C ARG A 752 -2.06 -28.57 2.93
N LEU A 753 -2.51 -29.50 2.08
CA LEU A 753 -3.85 -29.46 1.49
C LEU A 753 -4.99 -29.65 2.51
N TYR A 754 -4.75 -30.40 3.60
CA TYR A 754 -5.74 -30.64 4.66
C TYR A 754 -5.81 -29.55 5.74
N SER A 755 -4.76 -28.75 5.92
CA SER A 755 -4.64 -27.86 7.08
C SER A 755 -5.43 -26.56 6.93
N THR A 756 -6.04 -26.10 8.03
CA THR A 756 -6.53 -24.71 8.19
C THR A 756 -5.49 -23.79 8.80
N GLU A 757 -4.34 -24.34 9.20
CA GLU A 757 -3.29 -23.59 9.85
C GLU A 757 -2.55 -22.73 8.81
N PRO A 758 -2.21 -21.49 9.15
CA PRO A 758 -1.46 -20.64 8.24
C PRO A 758 -0.06 -21.23 8.00
N PRO A 759 0.60 -20.87 6.87
CA PRO A 759 1.86 -21.46 6.44
C PRO A 759 2.92 -21.56 7.54
N GLU A 760 3.03 -20.53 8.39
CA GLU A 760 4.05 -20.43 9.44
C GLU A 760 3.85 -21.50 10.54
N THR A 761 2.61 -21.91 10.78
CA THR A 761 2.30 -22.96 11.76
C THR A 761 2.63 -24.34 11.19
N LEU A 762 2.39 -24.54 9.89
CA LEU A 762 2.68 -25.81 9.23
C LEU A 762 4.21 -26.06 9.17
N GLU A 763 5.01 -25.02 8.92
CA GLU A 763 6.47 -25.06 8.96
C GLU A 763 7.01 -25.57 10.30
N SER A 764 6.50 -25.03 11.42
CA SER A 764 6.86 -25.50 12.77
C SER A 764 6.48 -26.97 13.02
N SER A 765 5.43 -27.41 12.36
CA SER A 765 4.80 -28.71 12.57
C SER A 765 5.44 -29.81 11.72
N VAL A 766 6.00 -29.43 10.57
CA VAL A 766 6.55 -30.29 9.52
C VAL A 766 8.09 -30.26 9.50
N GLY A 767 8.70 -29.14 9.89
CA GLY A 767 10.15 -28.98 9.92
C GLY A 767 10.77 -28.78 8.54
N VAL A 768 10.08 -28.06 7.64
CA VAL A 768 10.51 -27.75 6.26
C VAL A 768 10.14 -26.28 5.96
N ASN A 769 10.98 -25.55 5.22
CA ASN A 769 10.76 -24.14 4.88
C ASN A 769 9.53 -23.94 3.97
N GLU A 770 8.89 -22.77 4.04
CA GLU A 770 7.68 -22.44 3.26
C GLU A 770 7.84 -22.69 1.77
N SER A 771 8.95 -22.24 1.18
CA SER A 771 9.25 -22.39 -0.25
C SER A 771 9.34 -23.86 -0.66
N ILE A 772 9.86 -24.73 0.21
CA ILE A 772 9.94 -26.17 -0.06
C ILE A 772 8.55 -26.80 0.10
N ILE A 773 7.77 -26.41 1.10
CA ILE A 773 6.37 -26.86 1.23
C ILE A 773 5.58 -26.47 -0.03
N PHE A 774 5.77 -25.24 -0.53
CA PHE A 774 5.16 -24.75 -1.77
C PHE A 774 5.58 -25.59 -2.98
N LEU A 775 6.87 -25.72 -3.25
CA LEU A 775 7.40 -26.44 -4.41
C LEU A 775 7.04 -27.94 -4.40
N VAL A 776 7.10 -28.57 -3.23
CA VAL A 776 6.69 -29.97 -3.04
C VAL A 776 5.20 -30.13 -3.26
N THR A 777 4.38 -29.18 -2.77
CA THR A 777 2.92 -29.22 -2.97
C THR A 777 2.56 -28.99 -4.44
N GLU A 778 3.19 -28.03 -5.13
CA GLU A 778 2.98 -27.75 -6.55
C GLU A 778 3.34 -28.97 -7.42
N SER A 779 4.53 -29.55 -7.19
CA SER A 779 4.98 -30.73 -7.92
C SER A 779 4.12 -31.97 -7.63
N PHE A 780 3.62 -32.09 -6.40
CA PHE A 780 2.65 -33.11 -6.04
C PHE A 780 1.30 -32.91 -6.75
N VAL A 781 0.80 -31.68 -6.81
CA VAL A 781 -0.44 -31.32 -7.51
C VAL A 781 -0.34 -31.62 -9.01
N ASP A 782 0.76 -31.24 -9.66
CA ASP A 782 0.99 -31.55 -11.08
C ASP A 782 1.08 -33.07 -11.30
N ALA A 783 1.81 -33.81 -10.44
CA ALA A 783 1.90 -35.27 -10.53
C ALA A 783 0.54 -35.96 -10.36
N ILE A 784 -0.31 -35.47 -9.45
CA ILE A 784 -1.68 -35.97 -9.29
C ILE A 784 -2.52 -35.64 -10.52
N CYS A 785 -2.46 -34.41 -11.05
CA CYS A 785 -3.24 -34.03 -12.23
C CYS A 785 -2.90 -34.88 -13.47
N GLU A 786 -1.63 -35.21 -13.66
CA GLU A 786 -1.19 -36.07 -14.76
C GLU A 786 -1.60 -37.54 -14.55
N GLN A 787 -1.25 -38.13 -13.40
CA GLN A 787 -1.36 -39.57 -13.18
C GLN A 787 -2.74 -40.02 -12.71
N ALA A 788 -3.48 -39.15 -12.01
CA ALA A 788 -4.81 -39.42 -11.46
C ALA A 788 -5.96 -38.94 -12.34
N SER A 789 -5.68 -38.42 -13.55
CA SER A 789 -6.70 -37.90 -14.47
C SER A 789 -7.86 -38.87 -14.75
N HIS A 790 -7.58 -40.18 -14.75
CA HIS A 790 -8.60 -41.22 -14.92
C HIS A 790 -9.62 -41.31 -13.77
N HIS A 791 -9.32 -40.74 -12.59
CA HIS A 791 -10.26 -40.66 -11.47
C HIS A 791 -11.24 -39.49 -11.59
N LEU A 792 -10.99 -38.49 -12.45
CA LEU A 792 -11.86 -37.32 -12.69
C LEU A 792 -12.08 -37.16 -14.21
N ARG A 793 -12.96 -37.98 -14.76
CA ARG A 793 -13.34 -37.98 -16.18
C ARG A 793 -14.82 -38.27 -16.35
N TRP A 794 -15.36 -37.88 -17.51
CA TRP A 794 -16.71 -38.28 -17.89
C TRP A 794 -16.78 -39.81 -18.06
N PRO A 795 -17.80 -40.49 -17.48
CA PRO A 795 -17.91 -41.95 -17.55
C PRO A 795 -18.05 -42.47 -18.98
N ASP A 796 -17.48 -43.65 -19.25
CA ASP A 796 -17.81 -44.39 -20.48
C ASP A 796 -19.24 -44.97 -20.43
N SER A 797 -19.73 -45.54 -21.54
CA SER A 797 -21.11 -46.05 -21.61
C SER A 797 -21.44 -47.13 -20.56
N SER A 798 -20.47 -47.98 -20.21
CA SER A 798 -20.67 -49.03 -19.22
C SER A 798 -20.66 -48.48 -17.78
N GLU A 799 -19.79 -47.53 -17.51
CA GLU A 799 -19.75 -46.79 -16.25
C GLU A 799 -21.02 -45.93 -16.07
N MET A 800 -21.49 -45.29 -17.15
CA MET A 800 -22.70 -44.49 -17.16
C MET A 800 -23.96 -45.33 -16.90
N ASP A 801 -24.06 -46.53 -17.48
CA ASP A 801 -25.17 -47.45 -17.19
C ASP A 801 -25.24 -47.85 -15.71
N LYS A 802 -24.08 -47.98 -15.04
CA LYS A 802 -24.02 -48.23 -13.59
C LYS A 802 -24.50 -47.01 -12.80
N ILE A 803 -24.08 -45.81 -13.19
CA ILE A 803 -24.51 -44.55 -12.55
C ILE A 803 -26.02 -44.38 -12.69
N LYS A 804 -26.58 -44.57 -13.88
CA LYS A 804 -28.03 -44.54 -14.13
C LYS A 804 -28.78 -45.57 -13.29
N SER A 805 -28.28 -46.80 -13.23
CA SER A 805 -28.87 -47.85 -12.38
C SER A 805 -28.83 -47.48 -10.89
N MET A 806 -27.81 -46.74 -10.44
CA MET A 806 -27.72 -46.26 -9.07
C MET A 806 -28.67 -45.09 -8.79
N PHE A 807 -28.81 -44.11 -9.70
CA PHE A 807 -29.82 -43.06 -9.57
C PHE A 807 -31.24 -43.63 -9.55
N ASP A 808 -31.50 -44.66 -10.34
CA ASP A 808 -32.77 -45.40 -10.32
C ASP A 808 -32.97 -46.11 -8.97
N LYS A 809 -31.99 -46.88 -8.48
CA LYS A 809 -32.12 -47.61 -7.21
C LYS A 809 -32.19 -46.71 -5.97
N ILE A 810 -31.41 -45.62 -5.93
CA ILE A 810 -31.26 -44.78 -4.74
C ILE A 810 -32.31 -43.67 -4.72
N HIS A 811 -32.55 -43.03 -5.87
CA HIS A 811 -33.39 -41.83 -5.98
C HIS A 811 -34.65 -42.05 -6.83
N ASN A 812 -34.82 -43.25 -7.42
CA ASN A 812 -35.91 -43.57 -8.35
C ASN A 812 -35.96 -42.59 -9.54
N MET A 813 -34.77 -42.24 -10.05
CA MET A 813 -34.57 -41.36 -11.19
C MET A 813 -33.94 -42.12 -12.36
N GLN A 814 -34.79 -42.71 -13.20
CA GLN A 814 -34.37 -43.44 -14.39
C GLN A 814 -33.71 -42.51 -15.41
N ASN A 815 -32.66 -43.02 -16.06
CA ASN A 815 -31.88 -42.31 -17.09
C ASN A 815 -31.18 -41.01 -16.64
N CYS A 816 -31.11 -40.76 -15.33
CA CYS A 816 -30.35 -39.64 -14.75
C CYS A 816 -28.87 -40.00 -14.66
N CYS A 817 -28.00 -39.13 -15.17
CA CYS A 817 -26.57 -39.36 -15.33
C CYS A 817 -25.69 -38.58 -14.33
N GLY A 818 -26.28 -37.66 -13.56
CA GLY A 818 -25.52 -36.83 -12.63
C GLY A 818 -26.31 -35.63 -12.12
N VAL A 819 -25.79 -35.01 -11.07
CA VAL A 819 -26.29 -33.74 -10.52
C VAL A 819 -25.27 -32.65 -10.81
N ILE A 820 -25.70 -31.57 -11.47
CA ILE A 820 -24.88 -30.38 -11.68
C ILE A 820 -25.12 -29.36 -10.57
N TYR A 821 -24.05 -28.71 -10.11
CA TYR A 821 -24.12 -27.70 -9.05
C TYR A 821 -23.02 -26.63 -9.23
N THR A 822 -23.37 -25.36 -9.01
CA THR A 822 -22.41 -24.24 -8.99
C THR A 822 -22.22 -23.74 -7.56
N THR A 823 -20.97 -23.53 -7.14
CA THR A 823 -20.65 -23.00 -5.80
C THR A 823 -19.53 -21.96 -5.86
N HIS A 824 -19.58 -21.00 -4.93
CA HIS A 824 -18.49 -20.04 -4.71
C HIS A 824 -17.46 -20.61 -3.73
N ILE A 825 -16.19 -20.37 -4.04
CA ILE A 825 -15.04 -20.58 -3.15
C ILE A 825 -14.48 -19.18 -2.82
N PRO A 826 -14.60 -18.71 -1.56
CA PRO A 826 -14.11 -17.39 -1.18
C PRO A 826 -12.57 -17.34 -1.23
N LEU A 827 -12.03 -16.22 -1.70
CA LEU A 827 -10.58 -15.95 -1.67
C LEU A 827 -10.24 -15.26 -0.34
N GLY A 828 -9.10 -15.61 0.27
CA GLY A 828 -8.68 -15.08 1.57
C GLY A 828 -8.13 -13.64 1.52
N PRO A 829 -7.89 -13.01 2.68
CA PRO A 829 -7.56 -11.58 2.82
C PRO A 829 -6.22 -11.13 2.22
N ASN A 830 -5.36 -12.06 1.78
CA ASN A 830 -4.04 -11.76 1.21
C ASN A 830 -4.06 -11.52 -0.32
N TRP A 831 -5.24 -11.53 -0.96
CA TRP A 831 -5.37 -11.24 -2.39
C TRP A 831 -5.44 -9.71 -2.61
N SER A 832 -4.33 -9.11 -3.07
CA SER A 832 -4.14 -7.65 -3.16
C SER A 832 -4.55 -7.02 -4.51
N HIS A 833 -5.42 -7.67 -5.29
CA HIS A 833 -5.98 -7.06 -6.50
C HIS A 833 -7.45 -6.71 -6.26
N GLU A 834 -7.79 -5.43 -6.31
CA GLU A 834 -9.11 -4.83 -5.98
C GLU A 834 -10.30 -5.27 -6.87
N LYS A 835 -10.28 -6.46 -7.49
CA LYS A 835 -11.26 -6.84 -8.53
C LYS A 835 -12.02 -8.17 -8.35
N TYR A 836 -11.57 -9.13 -7.53
CA TYR A 836 -12.23 -10.45 -7.44
C TYR A 836 -12.35 -10.97 -6.00
N ASP A 837 -13.58 -11.27 -5.55
CA ASP A 837 -13.85 -11.73 -4.18
C ASP A 837 -14.01 -13.27 -4.03
N SER A 838 -14.24 -13.99 -5.14
CA SER A 838 -14.43 -15.45 -5.11
C SER A 838 -14.17 -16.14 -6.46
N ILE A 839 -13.95 -17.45 -6.43
CA ILE A 839 -13.94 -18.32 -7.60
C ILE A 839 -15.28 -19.03 -7.73
N LEU A 840 -15.78 -19.09 -8.95
CA LEU A 840 -17.00 -19.78 -9.28
C LEU A 840 -16.68 -21.15 -9.87
N MET A 841 -17.23 -22.21 -9.26
CA MET A 841 -16.94 -23.59 -9.63
C MET A 841 -18.24 -24.34 -9.95
N GLN A 842 -18.32 -24.92 -11.15
CA GLN A 842 -19.40 -25.81 -11.60
C GLN A 842 -18.90 -27.25 -11.60
N VAL A 843 -19.67 -28.17 -11.01
CA VAL A 843 -19.32 -29.60 -10.91
C VAL A 843 -20.50 -30.49 -11.26
N VAL A 844 -20.20 -31.69 -11.79
CA VAL A 844 -21.17 -32.78 -11.95
C VAL A 844 -20.81 -33.92 -11.00
N VAL A 845 -21.78 -34.42 -10.23
CA VAL A 845 -21.57 -35.42 -9.18
C VAL A 845 -22.46 -36.65 -9.38
N ASP A 846 -21.93 -37.83 -9.09
CA ASP A 846 -22.65 -39.11 -9.12
C ASP A 846 -23.32 -39.46 -7.75
N PRO A 847 -24.09 -40.54 -7.65
CA PRO A 847 -24.75 -40.93 -6.38
C PRO A 847 -23.77 -41.39 -5.28
N LYS A 848 -22.51 -41.73 -5.64
CA LYS A 848 -21.44 -42.07 -4.70
C LYS A 848 -20.64 -40.86 -4.25
N MET A 849 -21.07 -39.64 -4.59
CA MET A 849 -20.36 -38.38 -4.30
C MET A 849 -19.02 -38.25 -5.05
N ARG A 850 -18.86 -38.95 -6.19
CA ARG A 850 -17.72 -38.77 -7.09
C ARG A 850 -17.97 -37.59 -8.01
N PHE A 851 -16.93 -36.78 -8.20
CA PHE A 851 -16.96 -35.73 -9.19
C PHE A 851 -16.66 -36.31 -10.59
N LEU A 852 -17.51 -36.02 -11.57
CA LEU A 852 -17.45 -36.53 -12.94
C LEU A 852 -16.93 -35.48 -13.93
N ASN A 853 -17.20 -34.20 -13.66
CA ASN A 853 -16.79 -33.07 -14.49
C ASN A 853 -16.64 -31.82 -13.62
N ILE A 854 -15.73 -30.93 -14.01
CA ILE A 854 -15.51 -29.63 -13.36
C ILE A 854 -15.24 -28.54 -14.41
N TRP A 855 -15.79 -27.36 -14.15
CA TRP A 855 -15.42 -26.08 -14.75
C TRP A 855 -15.23 -25.03 -13.65
N SER A 856 -14.24 -24.14 -13.79
CA SER A 856 -13.97 -23.09 -12.80
C SER A 856 -13.41 -21.83 -13.43
N GLU A 857 -13.89 -20.65 -13.01
CA GLU A 857 -13.47 -19.33 -13.50
C GLU A 857 -13.54 -18.24 -12.41
N LEU A 858 -12.81 -17.13 -12.60
CA LEU A 858 -12.77 -15.99 -11.67
C LEU A 858 -14.04 -15.14 -11.78
N ALA A 859 -14.66 -14.80 -10.65
CA ALA A 859 -15.98 -14.16 -10.67
C ALA A 859 -15.88 -12.62 -10.74
N ASP A 860 -16.24 -12.04 -11.89
CA ASP A 860 -16.66 -10.63 -12.01
C ASP A 860 -18.12 -10.60 -12.51
N SER A 861 -19.07 -10.48 -11.58
CA SER A 861 -20.53 -10.38 -11.84
C SER A 861 -21.20 -11.42 -12.77
N MET A 862 -20.66 -12.65 -12.90
CA MET A 862 -21.24 -13.68 -13.78
C MET A 862 -22.47 -14.39 -13.17
N THR A 863 -23.49 -14.68 -13.98
CA THR A 863 -24.69 -15.47 -13.59
C THR A 863 -24.49 -16.96 -13.87
N GLN A 864 -25.23 -17.85 -13.18
CA GLN A 864 -25.16 -19.31 -13.41
C GLN A 864 -25.38 -19.72 -14.89
N LEU A 865 -26.17 -18.92 -15.63
CA LEU A 865 -26.44 -19.11 -17.05
C LEU A 865 -25.21 -18.83 -17.94
N SER A 866 -24.46 -17.76 -17.63
CA SER A 866 -23.23 -17.40 -18.34
C SER A 866 -22.18 -18.51 -18.23
N ILE A 867 -22.00 -19.06 -17.02
CA ILE A 867 -21.04 -20.16 -16.74
C ILE A 867 -21.39 -21.41 -17.53
N LEU A 868 -22.66 -21.79 -17.56
CA LEU A 868 -23.08 -23.00 -18.27
C LEU A 868 -22.74 -22.87 -19.76
N HIS A 869 -23.03 -21.73 -20.39
CA HIS A 869 -22.73 -21.52 -21.80
C HIS A 869 -21.24 -21.50 -22.16
N GLU A 870 -20.39 -21.09 -21.21
CA GLU A 870 -18.93 -21.08 -21.39
C GLU A 870 -18.26 -22.40 -21.00
N SER A 871 -18.98 -23.30 -20.30
CA SER A 871 -18.46 -24.60 -19.89
C SER A 871 -18.32 -25.58 -21.05
N GLY A 872 -17.22 -26.35 -21.05
CA GLY A 872 -17.01 -27.44 -22.00
C GLY A 872 -18.11 -28.52 -21.94
N LEU A 873 -18.77 -28.70 -20.79
CA LEU A 873 -19.89 -29.65 -20.65
C LEU A 873 -21.08 -29.26 -21.54
N PHE A 874 -21.44 -27.98 -21.59
CA PHE A 874 -22.53 -27.49 -22.44
C PHE A 874 -22.23 -27.70 -23.92
N GLU A 875 -21.01 -27.38 -24.36
CA GLU A 875 -20.57 -27.60 -25.74
C GLU A 875 -20.63 -29.10 -26.14
N GLU A 876 -20.16 -29.99 -25.26
CA GLU A 876 -20.17 -31.44 -25.50
C GLU A 876 -21.58 -32.05 -25.46
N CYS A 877 -22.48 -31.53 -24.63
CA CYS A 877 -23.90 -31.91 -24.61
C CYS A 877 -24.64 -31.44 -25.88
N GLU A 878 -24.41 -30.20 -26.33
CA GLU A 878 -25.01 -29.66 -27.56
C GLU A 878 -24.51 -30.39 -28.83
N LYS A 879 -23.24 -30.80 -28.85
CA LYS A 879 -22.67 -31.63 -29.93
C LYS A 879 -23.10 -33.10 -29.87
N GLY A 880 -23.77 -33.53 -28.79
CA GLY A 880 -24.17 -34.93 -28.58
C GLY A 880 -23.02 -35.89 -28.30
N ALA A 881 -21.86 -35.37 -27.87
CA ALA A 881 -20.70 -36.15 -27.45
C ALA A 881 -20.88 -36.72 -26.03
N CYS A 882 -21.62 -36.00 -25.17
CA CYS A 882 -22.07 -36.43 -23.85
C CYS A 882 -23.57 -36.78 -23.85
N LEU A 883 -24.04 -37.58 -22.88
CA LEU A 883 -25.46 -37.95 -22.70
C LEU A 883 -26.10 -38.59 -23.96
N ASN A 884 -25.33 -39.44 -24.66
CA ASN A 884 -25.71 -40.04 -25.94
C ASN A 884 -26.10 -41.53 -25.85
N GLY A 885 -26.32 -42.05 -24.64
CA GLY A 885 -26.69 -43.44 -24.41
C GLY A 885 -28.17 -43.75 -24.66
N SER A 886 -28.63 -44.84 -24.04
CA SER A 886 -29.96 -45.40 -24.29
C SER A 886 -31.09 -44.46 -23.89
N LYS A 887 -32.17 -44.46 -24.67
CA LYS A 887 -33.35 -43.65 -24.40
C LYS A 887 -34.38 -44.44 -23.58
N LEU A 888 -34.98 -43.77 -22.60
CA LEU A 888 -36.05 -44.30 -21.79
C LEU A 888 -37.38 -44.20 -22.54
N LYS A 889 -38.08 -45.33 -22.70
CA LYS A 889 -39.43 -45.35 -23.27
C LYS A 889 -40.45 -45.06 -22.19
N THR A 890 -41.17 -43.94 -22.32
CA THR A 890 -42.28 -43.61 -21.41
C THR A 890 -43.57 -44.23 -21.93
N ALA A 891 -44.39 -44.79 -21.04
CA ALA A 891 -45.43 -45.76 -21.42
C ALA A 891 -46.75 -45.16 -21.94
N LEU A 892 -46.88 -43.83 -22.06
CA LEU A 892 -48.19 -43.19 -22.29
C LEU A 892 -48.42 -42.66 -23.72
N ASP A 893 -47.38 -42.50 -24.54
CA ASP A 893 -47.50 -41.97 -25.92
C ASP A 893 -46.41 -42.47 -26.91
N GLY A 894 -45.47 -43.31 -26.45
CA GLY A 894 -44.35 -43.79 -27.27
C GLY A 894 -43.18 -42.81 -27.37
N SER A 895 -43.23 -41.70 -26.61
CA SER A 895 -42.16 -40.71 -26.54
C SER A 895 -40.95 -41.24 -25.76
N GLU A 896 -39.76 -40.93 -26.28
CA GLU A 896 -38.47 -41.37 -25.74
C GLU A 896 -37.74 -40.23 -25.04
N VAL A 897 -37.38 -40.43 -23.77
CA VAL A 897 -36.58 -39.48 -22.99
C VAL A 897 -35.10 -39.87 -23.08
N ARG A 898 -34.23 -38.93 -23.47
CA ARG A 898 -32.78 -39.16 -23.57
C ARG A 898 -32.14 -39.19 -22.17
N GLU A 899 -30.83 -39.41 -22.12
CA GLU A 899 -30.06 -39.24 -20.88
C GLU A 899 -30.09 -37.77 -20.46
N TYR A 900 -30.18 -37.51 -19.16
CA TYR A 900 -30.25 -36.15 -18.61
C TYR A 900 -29.49 -36.03 -17.31
N ILE A 901 -29.13 -34.80 -16.96
CA ILE A 901 -28.63 -34.40 -15.65
C ILE A 901 -29.64 -33.45 -14.99
N ILE A 902 -29.51 -33.27 -13.67
CA ILE A 902 -30.40 -32.38 -12.91
C ILE A 902 -29.64 -31.25 -12.23
N GLY A 903 -30.23 -30.06 -12.18
CA GLY A 903 -29.65 -28.85 -11.58
C GLY A 903 -30.65 -28.10 -10.71
N ASP A 904 -30.19 -27.17 -9.89
CA ASP A 904 -31.06 -26.33 -9.07
C ASP A 904 -31.90 -25.32 -9.91
N ALA A 905 -32.74 -24.55 -9.24
CA ALA A 905 -33.64 -23.60 -9.88
C ALA A 905 -32.94 -22.37 -10.50
N GLY A 906 -31.62 -22.25 -10.44
CA GLY A 906 -30.87 -21.17 -11.09
C GLY A 906 -30.32 -21.53 -12.47
N TYR A 907 -30.31 -22.82 -12.86
CA TYR A 907 -29.94 -23.27 -14.21
C TYR A 907 -31.09 -23.17 -15.21
N PRO A 908 -30.85 -22.88 -16.49
CA PRO A 908 -31.90 -22.93 -17.50
C PRO A 908 -32.44 -24.36 -17.69
N LEU A 909 -33.75 -24.47 -17.91
CA LEU A 909 -34.39 -25.73 -18.25
C LEU A 909 -34.09 -26.11 -19.71
N LEU A 910 -33.30 -27.18 -19.92
CA LEU A 910 -32.90 -27.69 -21.24
C LEU A 910 -33.30 -29.17 -21.40
N PRO A 911 -33.39 -29.70 -22.65
CA PRO A 911 -33.81 -31.09 -22.88
C PRO A 911 -32.93 -32.15 -22.20
N TRP A 912 -31.69 -31.81 -21.86
CA TRP A 912 -30.71 -32.67 -21.18
C TRP A 912 -30.34 -32.19 -19.77
N LEU A 913 -30.85 -31.02 -19.33
CA LEU A 913 -30.64 -30.44 -17.99
C LEU A 913 -31.99 -30.04 -17.37
N LEU A 914 -32.45 -30.83 -16.40
CA LEU A 914 -33.76 -30.65 -15.79
C LEU A 914 -33.66 -29.94 -14.44
N THR A 915 -34.57 -28.99 -14.22
CA THR A 915 -34.66 -28.18 -12.99
C THR A 915 -36.02 -28.37 -12.31
N PRO A 916 -36.12 -28.12 -10.98
CA PRO A 916 -37.36 -28.37 -10.24
C PRO A 916 -38.48 -27.41 -10.69
N TYR A 917 -39.74 -27.82 -10.49
CA TYR A 917 -40.88 -26.94 -10.69
C TYR A 917 -40.90 -25.83 -9.63
N GLN A 918 -41.00 -24.57 -10.06
CA GLN A 918 -41.14 -23.41 -9.15
C GLN A 918 -42.56 -23.32 -8.58
N GLU A 919 -43.58 -23.58 -9.41
CA GLU A 919 -44.99 -23.66 -8.99
C GLU A 919 -45.47 -25.12 -9.07
N VAL A 920 -45.78 -25.71 -7.91
CA VAL A 920 -46.22 -27.10 -7.81
C VAL A 920 -47.75 -27.16 -7.84
N LEU A 921 -48.31 -27.51 -9.00
CA LEU A 921 -49.76 -27.51 -9.24
C LEU A 921 -50.37 -28.92 -9.32
N SER A 922 -49.55 -29.98 -9.29
CA SER A 922 -50.00 -31.37 -9.37
C SER A 922 -49.18 -32.35 -8.50
N ASP A 923 -49.74 -33.53 -8.22
CA ASP A 923 -49.06 -34.60 -7.50
C ASP A 923 -47.83 -35.15 -8.25
N SER A 924 -47.85 -35.12 -9.59
CA SER A 924 -46.72 -35.54 -10.43
C SER A 924 -45.53 -34.57 -10.31
N MET A 925 -45.80 -33.26 -10.29
CA MET A 925 -44.79 -32.22 -10.06
C MET A 925 -44.20 -32.32 -8.65
N THR A 926 -45.04 -32.60 -7.65
CA THR A 926 -44.61 -32.79 -6.25
C THR A 926 -43.65 -33.98 -6.13
N GLU A 927 -43.99 -35.11 -6.74
CA GLU A 927 -43.16 -36.32 -6.69
C GLU A 927 -41.83 -36.14 -7.46
N PHE A 928 -41.86 -35.45 -8.60
CA PHE A 928 -40.64 -35.08 -9.32
C PHE A 928 -39.71 -34.21 -8.44
N ASN A 929 -40.23 -33.13 -7.86
CA ASN A 929 -39.45 -32.25 -6.98
C ASN A 929 -38.91 -32.99 -5.74
N ARG A 930 -39.67 -33.93 -5.17
CA ARG A 930 -39.22 -34.77 -4.04
C ARG A 930 -38.01 -35.62 -4.42
N ARG A 931 -38.06 -36.32 -5.57
CA ARG A 931 -36.94 -37.15 -6.06
C ARG A 931 -35.75 -36.29 -6.48
N HIS A 932 -36.01 -35.19 -7.15
CA HIS A 932 -35.02 -34.19 -7.54
C HIS A 932 -34.27 -33.64 -6.30
N SER A 933 -34.99 -33.23 -5.25
CA SER A 933 -34.40 -32.77 -3.98
C SER A 933 -33.57 -33.86 -3.30
N ALA A 934 -34.06 -35.10 -3.27
CA ALA A 934 -33.33 -36.23 -2.72
C ALA A 934 -32.03 -36.53 -3.48
N ALA A 935 -32.04 -36.43 -4.82
CA ALA A 935 -30.87 -36.63 -5.66
C ALA A 935 -29.88 -35.46 -5.55
N THR A 936 -30.33 -34.21 -5.59
CA THR A 936 -29.47 -33.01 -5.45
C THR A 936 -28.72 -32.96 -4.12
N THR A 937 -29.25 -33.61 -3.08
CA THR A 937 -28.58 -33.78 -1.79
C THR A 937 -27.23 -34.50 -1.92
N CYS A 938 -27.00 -35.37 -2.93
CA CYS A 938 -25.70 -36.03 -3.10
C CYS A 938 -24.59 -35.04 -3.48
N ALA A 939 -24.89 -34.05 -4.33
CA ALA A 939 -23.95 -32.99 -4.70
C ALA A 939 -23.63 -32.07 -3.51
N LEU A 940 -24.64 -31.70 -2.72
CA LEU A 940 -24.45 -30.92 -1.49
C LEU A 940 -23.57 -31.65 -0.48
N LYS A 941 -23.78 -32.96 -0.29
CA LYS A 941 -22.94 -33.79 0.60
C LYS A 941 -21.52 -33.93 0.07
N ALA A 942 -21.35 -34.11 -1.25
CA ALA A 942 -20.03 -34.18 -1.88
C ALA A 942 -19.24 -32.87 -1.70
N LEU A 943 -19.90 -31.72 -1.92
CA LEU A 943 -19.29 -30.40 -1.75
C LEU A 943 -19.02 -30.06 -0.28
N ALA A 944 -19.90 -30.45 0.64
CA ALA A 944 -19.65 -30.30 2.08
C ALA A 944 -18.43 -31.12 2.51
N ARG A 945 -18.35 -32.39 2.10
CA ARG A 945 -17.18 -33.25 2.34
C ARG A 945 -15.91 -32.64 1.74
N PHE A 946 -15.98 -32.13 0.52
CA PHE A 946 -14.85 -31.47 -0.15
C PHE A 946 -14.37 -30.24 0.64
N LYS A 947 -15.28 -29.32 0.99
CA LYS A 947 -14.96 -28.10 1.76
C LYS A 947 -14.42 -28.40 3.17
N ASP A 948 -14.93 -29.45 3.82
CA ASP A 948 -14.46 -29.88 5.14
C ASP A 948 -13.10 -30.58 5.12
N THR A 949 -12.78 -31.24 4.00
CA THR A 949 -11.54 -31.98 3.83
C THR A 949 -10.41 -31.04 3.43
N TRP A 950 -10.64 -30.17 2.44
CA TRP A 950 -9.62 -29.35 1.79
C TRP A 950 -9.75 -27.87 2.15
N ARG A 951 -9.53 -27.56 3.45
CA ARG A 951 -9.82 -26.25 4.03
C ARG A 951 -8.79 -25.15 3.68
N TYR A 952 -7.74 -25.49 2.94
CA TYR A 952 -6.62 -24.60 2.60
C TYR A 952 -6.89 -23.67 1.39
N LEU A 953 -7.86 -24.01 0.53
CA LEU A 953 -8.15 -23.30 -0.73
C LEU A 953 -8.23 -21.75 -0.64
N PRO A 954 -8.72 -21.11 0.45
CA PRO A 954 -8.76 -19.65 0.57
C PRO A 954 -7.41 -18.95 0.86
N TRP A 955 -6.39 -19.66 1.37
CA TRP A 955 -5.20 -19.06 1.99
C TRP A 955 -3.92 -19.18 1.15
N TRP A 956 -3.98 -19.62 -0.11
CA TRP A 956 -2.81 -19.79 -0.98
C TRP A 956 -2.39 -18.47 -1.65
N PRO A 957 -1.13 -18.01 -1.49
CA PRO A 957 -0.58 -16.90 -2.27
C PRO A 957 0.08 -17.43 -3.55
N VAL A 958 -0.11 -16.70 -4.68
CA VAL A 958 0.59 -16.80 -5.99
C VAL A 958 -0.13 -17.54 -7.15
N ASP A 959 -0.21 -16.81 -8.28
CA ASP A 959 -0.72 -17.04 -9.66
C ASP A 959 -2.16 -17.56 -9.85
N LEU A 960 -2.96 -16.79 -10.59
CA LEU A 960 -4.33 -17.14 -11.01
C LEU A 960 -4.38 -18.37 -11.94
N LYS A 961 -3.25 -18.73 -12.56
CA LYS A 961 -3.15 -19.85 -13.51
C LYS A 961 -3.04 -21.24 -12.85
N THR A 962 -2.55 -21.33 -11.61
CA THR A 962 -2.29 -22.62 -10.92
C THR A 962 -3.42 -23.06 -10.01
N LEU A 963 -4.31 -22.15 -9.60
CA LEU A 963 -5.42 -22.41 -8.69
C LEU A 963 -6.47 -23.43 -9.25
N PRO A 964 -6.88 -23.38 -10.53
CA PRO A 964 -7.76 -24.41 -11.11
C PRO A 964 -7.16 -25.81 -11.06
N LYS A 965 -5.84 -25.95 -11.30
CA LYS A 965 -5.14 -27.24 -11.22
C LYS A 965 -5.19 -27.83 -9.80
N MET A 966 -5.00 -26.99 -8.79
CA MET A 966 -5.06 -27.43 -7.39
C MET A 966 -6.47 -27.93 -7.01
N ILE A 967 -7.52 -27.21 -7.44
CA ILE A 967 -8.91 -27.64 -7.23
C ILE A 967 -9.13 -29.02 -7.89
N CYS A 968 -8.69 -29.18 -9.15
CA CYS A 968 -8.74 -30.47 -9.85
C CYS A 968 -8.01 -31.58 -9.10
N ALA A 969 -6.79 -31.35 -8.61
CA ALA A 969 -6.04 -32.34 -7.84
C ALA A 969 -6.75 -32.74 -6.54
N CYS A 970 -7.35 -31.79 -5.81
CA CYS A 970 -8.11 -32.08 -4.59
C CYS A 970 -9.35 -32.93 -4.88
N LEU A 971 -10.03 -32.70 -6.02
CA LEU A 971 -11.17 -33.51 -6.45
C LEU A 971 -10.75 -34.93 -6.88
N MET A 972 -9.60 -35.07 -7.54
CA MET A 972 -9.02 -36.38 -7.86
C MET A 972 -8.66 -37.15 -6.58
N LEU A 973 -8.04 -36.49 -5.60
CA LEU A 973 -7.75 -37.10 -4.29
C LEU A 973 -9.03 -37.51 -3.56
N HIS A 974 -10.09 -36.69 -3.60
CA HIS A 974 -11.41 -37.04 -3.06
C HIS A 974 -11.99 -38.30 -3.73
N ASN A 975 -11.93 -38.39 -5.06
CA ASN A 975 -12.39 -39.58 -5.79
C ASN A 975 -11.52 -40.82 -5.48
N ILE A 976 -10.21 -40.68 -5.33
CA ILE A 976 -9.30 -41.78 -4.91
C ILE A 976 -9.69 -42.32 -3.53
N VAL A 977 -10.01 -41.45 -2.57
CA VAL A 977 -10.45 -41.86 -1.23
C VAL A 977 -11.75 -42.66 -1.31
N ILE A 978 -12.68 -42.28 -2.20
CA ILE A 978 -13.92 -43.04 -2.45
C ILE A 978 -13.63 -44.39 -3.12
N ASP A 979 -12.76 -44.42 -4.14
CA ASP A 979 -12.39 -45.63 -4.88
C ASP A 979 -11.69 -46.68 -4.00
N MET A 980 -11.02 -46.23 -2.93
CA MET A 980 -10.31 -47.07 -1.98
C MET A 980 -11.18 -47.54 -0.78
N GLU A 981 -12.45 -47.13 -0.73
CA GLU A 981 -13.47 -47.47 0.30
C GLU A 981 -13.18 -46.94 1.74
N ASP A 982 -12.65 -45.73 1.89
CA ASP A 982 -12.35 -45.13 3.21
C ASP A 982 -13.52 -44.22 3.74
N ASP A 983 -14.25 -44.70 4.76
CA ASP A 983 -15.37 -44.01 5.45
C ASP A 983 -14.95 -43.36 6.80
N ALA A 984 -13.96 -42.47 6.79
CA ALA A 984 -13.53 -41.75 7.99
C ALA A 984 -14.30 -40.42 8.20
N ALA A 985 -15.26 -40.44 9.14
CA ALA A 985 -15.94 -39.31 9.83
C ALA A 985 -16.90 -38.39 9.03
N MET A 986 -18.22 -38.57 9.25
CA MET A 986 -19.28 -37.62 8.83
C MET A 986 -19.68 -36.65 9.96
N PRO A 987 -19.67 -35.32 9.74
CA PRO A 987 -20.42 -34.35 10.53
C PRO A 987 -21.86 -34.17 10.03
N SER A 988 -22.82 -34.00 10.95
CA SER A 988 -24.22 -33.70 10.63
C SER A 988 -24.41 -32.26 10.13
N VAL A 989 -24.96 -32.07 8.93
CA VAL A 989 -25.24 -30.75 8.34
C VAL A 989 -26.60 -30.23 8.83
N LYS A 990 -26.65 -28.96 9.28
CA LYS A 990 -27.89 -28.18 9.46
C LYS A 990 -28.16 -27.37 8.20
N GLU A 991 -29.35 -27.52 7.62
CA GLU A 991 -29.82 -26.79 6.44
C GLU A 991 -29.94 -25.28 6.74
N GLY A 992 -29.32 -24.46 5.89
CA GLY A 992 -29.51 -23.02 5.83
C GLY A 992 -30.13 -22.66 4.48
N ASN A 993 -31.31 -22.04 4.51
CA ASN A 993 -32.01 -21.54 3.32
C ASN A 993 -31.30 -20.31 2.75
N TYR A 994 -30.94 -20.35 1.47
CA TYR A 994 -30.72 -19.16 0.65
C TYR A 994 -31.49 -19.33 -0.66
N CYS A 995 -32.42 -18.41 -0.91
CA CYS A 995 -33.08 -18.17 -2.19
C CYS A 995 -32.60 -16.81 -2.70
N GLU A 996 -32.12 -16.75 -3.93
CA GLU A 996 -32.19 -15.52 -4.73
C GLU A 996 -32.76 -15.84 -6.11
N GLU A 997 -33.66 -14.96 -6.55
CA GLU A 997 -34.52 -15.09 -7.71
C GLU A 997 -33.76 -14.82 -9.02
N VAL A 998 -33.79 -15.78 -9.94
CA VAL A 998 -33.46 -15.54 -11.36
C VAL A 998 -34.61 -16.05 -12.22
N ARG A 999 -35.19 -15.15 -13.02
CA ARG A 999 -36.25 -15.48 -13.99
C ARG A 999 -35.63 -16.22 -15.19
N GLN A 1000 -36.12 -17.42 -15.48
CA GLN A 1000 -35.65 -18.26 -16.59
C GLN A 1000 -36.51 -18.04 -17.85
N LEU A 1001 -35.89 -18.10 -19.04
CA LEU A 1001 -36.59 -18.33 -20.31
C LEU A 1001 -36.80 -19.85 -20.48
N GLU A 1002 -38.05 -20.28 -20.67
CA GLU A 1002 -38.41 -21.70 -20.81
C GLU A 1002 -38.28 -22.17 -22.28
N ASN A 1003 -37.60 -23.31 -22.49
CA ASN A 1003 -37.59 -24.02 -23.76
C ASN A 1003 -38.74 -25.04 -23.78
N GLU A 1004 -39.68 -24.92 -24.74
CA GLU A 1004 -40.88 -25.77 -24.83
C GLU A 1004 -40.58 -27.27 -24.92
N ASP A 1005 -39.47 -27.68 -25.54
CA ASP A 1005 -39.07 -29.09 -25.62
C ASP A 1005 -38.60 -29.64 -24.26
N ALA A 1006 -37.94 -28.81 -23.46
CA ALA A 1006 -37.44 -29.19 -22.15
C ALA A 1006 -38.58 -29.33 -21.12
N VAL A 1007 -39.58 -28.44 -21.19
CA VAL A 1007 -40.81 -28.54 -20.39
C VAL A 1007 -41.53 -29.87 -20.67
N ARG A 1008 -41.67 -30.23 -21.96
CA ARG A 1008 -42.26 -31.53 -22.36
C ARG A 1008 -41.51 -32.72 -21.75
N VAL A 1009 -40.18 -32.74 -21.81
CA VAL A 1009 -39.35 -33.82 -21.24
C VAL A 1009 -39.53 -33.95 -19.73
N ARG A 1010 -39.51 -32.83 -19.01
CA ARG A 1010 -39.72 -32.80 -17.55
C ARG A 1010 -41.12 -33.28 -17.17
N ASP A 1011 -42.15 -32.82 -17.87
CA ASP A 1011 -43.55 -33.20 -17.64
C ASP A 1011 -43.78 -34.69 -17.88
N MET A 1012 -43.21 -35.25 -18.96
CA MET A 1012 -43.26 -36.69 -19.26
C MET A 1012 -42.63 -37.52 -18.14
N LEU A 1013 -41.45 -37.13 -17.64
CA LEU A 1013 -40.79 -37.80 -16.52
C LEU A 1013 -41.61 -37.69 -15.22
N SER A 1014 -42.21 -36.53 -14.95
CA SER A 1014 -43.05 -36.32 -13.76
C SER A 1014 -44.24 -37.31 -13.72
N GLN A 1015 -44.88 -37.54 -14.87
CA GLN A 1015 -45.99 -38.48 -15.01
C GLN A 1015 -45.52 -39.94 -14.94
N HIS A 1016 -44.37 -40.25 -15.54
CA HIS A 1016 -43.73 -41.58 -15.46
C HIS A 1016 -43.34 -41.96 -14.02
N PHE A 1017 -42.82 -41.02 -13.24
CA PHE A 1017 -42.48 -41.24 -11.83
C PHE A 1017 -43.71 -41.43 -10.94
N LEU A 1018 -44.82 -40.74 -11.25
CA LEU A 1018 -46.08 -40.93 -10.53
C LEU A 1018 -46.72 -42.29 -10.84
N THR A 1019 -46.66 -42.74 -12.10
CA THR A 1019 -47.24 -44.03 -12.52
C THR A 1019 -46.43 -45.23 -12.00
N SER A 1020 -45.09 -45.16 -12.00
CA SER A 1020 -44.21 -46.18 -11.39
C SER A 1020 -44.39 -46.35 -9.87
N ARG A 1021 -44.85 -45.30 -9.17
CA ARG A 1021 -45.21 -45.38 -7.74
C ARG A 1021 -46.36 -46.36 -7.45
N SER A 1022 -47.29 -46.51 -8.40
CA SER A 1022 -48.43 -47.43 -8.23
C SER A 1022 -48.04 -48.90 -8.42
N SER A 1023 -46.95 -49.20 -9.15
CA SER A 1023 -46.42 -50.56 -9.31
C SER A 1023 -45.50 -51.03 -8.16
N GLU A 1024 -44.86 -50.13 -7.42
CA GLU A 1024 -43.94 -50.49 -6.30
C GLU A 1024 -44.65 -50.61 -4.94
N SER A 1025 -45.89 -50.13 -4.81
CA SER A 1025 -46.68 -50.23 -3.56
C SER A 1025 -47.27 -51.63 -3.27
N GLY A 1026 -46.89 -52.66 -4.02
CA GLY A 1026 -47.47 -54.01 -3.97
C GLY A 1026 -46.67 -55.08 -3.22
N GLY A 1027 -45.50 -54.79 -2.66
CA GLY A 1027 -44.69 -55.80 -1.97
C GLY A 1027 -43.81 -55.18 -0.89
N GLU A 1028 -43.83 -55.78 0.31
CA GLU A 1028 -43.00 -55.43 1.47
C GLU A 1028 -43.45 -54.23 2.34
N LEU A 1029 -44.75 -54.16 2.67
CA LEU A 1029 -45.25 -53.37 3.81
C LEU A 1029 -45.83 -54.22 4.95
N THR A 1030 -45.54 -55.52 4.99
CA THR A 1030 -46.07 -56.44 6.02
C THR A 1030 -45.02 -57.01 6.98
N HIS A 1031 -43.74 -56.61 6.92
CA HIS A 1031 -42.72 -57.19 7.81
C HIS A 1031 -41.92 -56.22 8.70
N LEU A 1032 -42.11 -54.90 8.60
CA LEU A 1032 -41.42 -53.90 9.45
C LEU A 1032 -42.36 -53.11 10.40
N LEU A 1033 -43.67 -53.21 10.23
CA LEU A 1033 -44.68 -52.62 11.14
C LEU A 1033 -44.84 -53.38 12.48
N LEU A 1034 -44.13 -54.50 12.66
CA LEU A 1034 -44.13 -55.27 13.91
C LEU A 1034 -42.87 -55.09 14.77
N HIS A 1035 -41.83 -54.40 14.29
CA HIS A 1035 -40.61 -54.14 15.09
C HIS A 1035 -40.43 -52.67 15.53
N PHE A 1036 -41.03 -51.69 14.83
CA PHE A 1036 -40.97 -50.29 15.27
C PHE A 1036 -41.88 -49.96 16.47
N ASN A 1037 -42.94 -50.74 16.68
CA ASN A 1037 -43.81 -50.61 17.86
C ASN A 1037 -43.21 -51.20 19.16
N PHE A 1038 -42.05 -51.84 19.09
CA PHE A 1038 -41.35 -52.35 20.28
C PHE A 1038 -40.22 -51.43 20.77
N LEU A 1039 -39.67 -50.55 19.91
CA LEU A 1039 -38.63 -49.60 20.31
C LEU A 1039 -39.18 -48.25 20.79
N VAL A 1040 -40.34 -47.81 20.30
CA VAL A 1040 -41.00 -46.58 20.77
C VAL A 1040 -41.53 -46.72 22.21
N TRP A 1041 -41.72 -47.96 22.69
CA TRP A 1041 -42.11 -48.26 24.07
C TRP A 1041 -40.93 -48.47 25.05
N LEU A 1042 -39.68 -48.56 24.55
CA LEU A 1042 -38.48 -48.78 25.38
C LEU A 1042 -37.57 -47.56 25.52
N LEU A 1043 -37.81 -46.47 24.78
CA LEU A 1043 -37.06 -45.21 24.91
C LEU A 1043 -37.89 -44.04 25.48
N CYS A 1044 -39.16 -44.28 25.84
CA CYS A 1044 -40.02 -43.32 26.52
C CYS A 1044 -39.65 -42.95 27.99
N PRO A 1045 -38.67 -43.58 28.70
CA PRO A 1045 -38.27 -43.08 30.03
C PRO A 1045 -37.00 -42.21 30.08
N LEU A 1046 -36.29 -41.93 28.98
CA LEU A 1046 -34.98 -41.22 29.05
C LEU A 1046 -34.91 -39.85 28.34
N ILE A 1047 -35.94 -39.44 27.60
CA ILE A 1047 -35.99 -38.10 26.99
C ILE A 1047 -36.94 -37.15 27.73
N PHE A 1048 -37.68 -37.64 28.73
CA PHE A 1048 -38.59 -36.83 29.55
C PHE A 1048 -37.92 -36.16 30.78
N HIS A 1049 -36.59 -36.23 30.91
CA HIS A 1049 -35.88 -35.69 32.09
C HIS A 1049 -34.80 -34.63 31.82
N ILE A 1050 -34.62 -34.16 30.58
CA ILE A 1050 -33.62 -33.11 30.28
C ILE A 1050 -34.22 -31.85 29.63
N TYR A 1051 -35.46 -31.85 29.16
CA TYR A 1051 -36.05 -30.65 28.56
C TYR A 1051 -37.45 -30.35 29.07
N PHE A 1052 -37.51 -29.34 29.96
CA PHE A 1052 -38.64 -28.47 30.30
C PHE A 1052 -39.78 -29.08 31.12
N LEU A 1053 -40.33 -28.48 32.19
CA LEU A 1053 -40.13 -27.30 33.06
C LEU A 1053 -41.24 -27.50 34.18
N PRO A 1054 -41.33 -26.80 35.35
CA PRO A 1054 -41.66 -25.36 35.30
C PRO A 1054 -41.36 -24.47 36.54
N LEU A 1055 -41.18 -23.17 36.24
CA LEU A 1055 -41.84 -22.02 36.86
C LEU A 1055 -41.67 -21.62 38.37
N PHE A 1056 -41.53 -20.30 38.51
CA PHE A 1056 -42.09 -19.39 39.54
C PHE A 1056 -41.46 -19.28 40.93
N HIS A 1057 -40.70 -18.20 41.13
CA HIS A 1057 -40.80 -17.13 42.16
C HIS A 1057 -39.48 -16.32 42.10
N LEU A 1058 -39.40 -14.99 42.08
CA LEU A 1058 -40.31 -13.89 42.41
C LEU A 1058 -39.72 -12.59 41.81
N PHE A 1059 -40.57 -11.78 41.16
CA PHE A 1059 -40.31 -10.37 40.87
C PHE A 1059 -40.31 -9.56 42.18
N SER A 1060 -39.39 -8.61 42.35
CA SER A 1060 -39.69 -7.19 42.63
C SER A 1060 -38.43 -6.40 43.04
N TRP A 1061 -38.22 -5.24 42.40
CA TRP A 1061 -37.17 -4.23 42.62
C TRP A 1061 -37.07 -3.68 44.06
N PRO A 1062 -35.93 -3.03 44.41
CA PRO A 1062 -36.07 -1.70 45.02
C PRO A 1062 -34.99 -0.65 44.64
N SER A 1063 -35.48 0.58 44.44
CA SER A 1063 -35.09 1.82 45.12
C SER A 1063 -33.62 2.26 45.27
N VAL A 1064 -33.33 3.41 44.65
CA VAL A 1064 -32.38 4.43 45.11
C VAL A 1064 -32.91 5.13 46.37
N HIS A 1065 -31.98 5.48 47.28
CA HIS A 1065 -32.01 6.48 48.37
C HIS A 1065 -33.32 6.94 49.03
N ARG A 1066 -33.39 6.72 50.36
CA ARG A 1066 -33.27 7.81 51.37
C ARG A 1066 -33.00 7.25 52.78
N GLY A 1067 -31.91 7.73 53.39
CA GLY A 1067 -31.87 8.13 54.80
C GLY A 1067 -31.30 7.15 55.84
N GLY A 1068 -30.22 7.58 56.51
CA GLY A 1068 -30.05 7.34 57.95
C GLY A 1068 -28.69 6.80 58.38
N SER A 1069 -27.83 7.73 58.83
CA SER A 1069 -26.55 7.60 59.58
C SER A 1069 -25.38 6.89 58.92
#